data_AF-A0A2W6ZX86-F1
#
_entry.id   AF-A0A2W6ZX86-F1
#
_cell.length_a   1.000
_cell.length_b   1.000
_cell.length_c   1.000
_cell.angle_alpha   90.00
_cell.angle_beta   90.00
_cell.angle_gamma   90.00
#
_symmetry.space_group_name_H-M   'P 1'
#
loop_
_entity.id
_entity.type
_entity.pdbx_description
1 polymer ?
#
loop_
_entity_poly.entity_id
_entity_poly.type
_entity_poly.pdbx_seq_one_letter_code
_entity_poly.pdbx_strand_id
1 'polypeptide(L)'
;MNTQFLEAVFADGILHPNFFNGRILTATDLRDEQAANLKRSRYLGQALGTGVVHGLTVTATNGRTALAIAGGLAINPRGEALPLPGTVTTLNLVLANRPTGTVSSPFVPCDLPAAATLTGVVSTGFYLLAITSVTRLSTKMAPNSGLNGDQPGCTNRYEEIGVQFKLVPLTNVEFVTSPAPGLNNRSRLAHLCFGTNQRIGFARDPVHAPVQYGLVARLRESGRLTDCDVPLALFHYQAQTVQFVDLWAVRRPCLQTGQDQAWGQPAQPLVGQRQAIEAQALLLQFQQHLEDLRPQPGTTIRAIDHFEYLPPAGYLPAGRAGLAGFNLATFFAGASLQQISLDPAQIRHLLQRSFDYLPINLSQDAVDVYPVVTAAGQEPYVLFMRRGLSQFLPTASGNCTYTLTPSNWEASLTQIANGANDIHICLQAGNYTLTRPIEIKNKGHIKITGAGLGTRLFSSNAEAALWIENCQSVVVRDLYAQNGSAKSPQSKEHLQGTLSAYNCQEVTVENVSLRCVTNSEKTAACITVSPLQIGPGNLSTTESTVRIQNCNLEPGDRQIGLLLINPRYAQVDNNRIVAFQSGNPAFQGIVVAGTIAKDVRILNNTIENARQGVHIGVSQQESSRGSPLYIDNLLVLGNTIQVALPNQSRRSTGQRHGIFVGNCRSMVIENNYLTLKRFTSTRDAVAYGIDIYGFLGPRVVVRQNHLTSLDNLPGFTESIRLNELPGTTGASPLIENNFIAP
;
A
#
# COMPACT_ATOMS: atom_id res chain seq x y z
N MET A 1 10.60 32.84 10.44
CA MET A 1 10.90 33.76 9.32
C MET A 1 9.59 34.29 8.80
N ASN A 2 9.39 35.61 8.77
CA ASN A 2 8.27 36.21 8.05
C ASN A 2 8.71 36.40 6.60
N THR A 3 8.43 35.42 5.75
CA THR A 3 8.64 35.53 4.29
C THR A 3 7.38 36.08 3.65
N GLN A 4 7.52 37.04 2.73
CA GLN A 4 6.38 37.57 1.97
C GLN A 4 5.94 36.57 0.89
N PHE A 5 4.70 36.71 0.39
CA PHE A 5 4.26 35.94 -0.78
C PHE A 5 5.22 36.22 -1.96
N LEU A 6 5.66 35.16 -2.65
CA LEU A 6 6.60 35.20 -3.79
C LEU A 6 8.07 35.50 -3.45
N GLU A 7 8.44 35.60 -2.18
CA GLU A 7 9.85 35.68 -1.79
C GLU A 7 10.52 34.29 -1.92
N ALA A 8 11.65 34.23 -2.63
CA ALA A 8 12.40 32.99 -2.82
C ALA A 8 13.11 32.58 -1.52
N VAL A 9 12.91 31.34 -1.07
CA VAL A 9 13.57 30.80 0.12
C VAL A 9 14.79 30.00 -0.30
N PHE A 10 15.97 30.58 -0.13
CA PHE A 10 17.26 29.91 -0.38
C PHE A 10 17.88 29.28 0.88
N ALA A 11 17.31 29.58 2.06
CA ALA A 11 17.77 29.01 3.33
C ALA A 11 17.73 27.47 3.25
N ASP A 12 18.83 26.84 3.64
CA ASP A 12 19.03 25.39 3.57
C ASP A 12 18.84 24.77 2.17
N GLY A 13 18.94 25.55 1.09
CA GLY A 13 18.95 25.06 -0.29
C GLY A 13 20.12 24.10 -0.59
N ILE A 14 20.06 23.44 -1.75
CA ILE A 14 21.21 22.65 -2.26
C ILE A 14 22.14 23.63 -2.97
N LEU A 15 23.37 23.74 -2.48
CA LEU A 15 24.39 24.61 -3.06
C LEU A 15 25.23 23.83 -4.07
N HIS A 16 25.08 24.15 -5.35
CA HIS A 16 25.95 23.64 -6.41
C HIS A 16 27.05 24.64 -6.73
N PRO A 17 28.32 24.21 -6.88
CA PRO A 17 29.35 25.04 -7.49
C PRO A 17 28.92 25.51 -8.88
N ASN A 18 28.91 26.82 -9.09
CA ASN A 18 28.61 27.40 -10.39
C ASN A 18 29.82 27.24 -11.34
N PHE A 19 29.68 26.40 -12.37
CA PHE A 19 30.72 26.17 -13.38
C PHE A 19 30.63 27.19 -14.52
N PHE A 20 31.72 27.91 -14.77
CA PHE A 20 31.85 28.86 -15.87
C PHE A 20 33.31 28.92 -16.37
N ASN A 21 33.50 29.34 -17.61
CA ASN A 21 34.83 29.43 -18.22
C ASN A 21 35.71 30.44 -17.47
N GLY A 22 36.92 30.01 -17.09
CA GLY A 22 37.88 30.81 -16.33
C GLY A 22 37.87 30.57 -14.81
N ARG A 23 36.93 29.78 -14.28
CA ARG A 23 36.96 29.35 -12.87
C ARG A 23 38.04 28.29 -12.66
N ILE A 24 38.86 28.46 -11.63
CA ILE A 24 39.81 27.42 -11.17
C ILE A 24 39.02 26.36 -10.40
N LEU A 25 39.11 25.10 -10.83
CA LEU A 25 38.46 23.98 -10.16
C LEU A 25 39.32 23.49 -8.98
N THR A 26 38.79 23.60 -7.76
CA THR A 26 39.48 23.15 -6.54
C THR A 26 38.94 21.82 -6.02
N ALA A 27 39.72 21.16 -5.17
CA ALA A 27 39.23 20.00 -4.42
C ALA A 27 38.07 20.36 -3.47
N THR A 28 37.91 21.64 -3.08
CA THR A 28 36.76 22.10 -2.30
C THR A 28 35.51 22.16 -3.17
N ASP A 29 35.60 22.70 -4.39
CA ASP A 29 34.45 22.73 -5.31
C ASP A 29 33.93 21.33 -5.63
N LEU A 30 34.83 20.36 -5.85
CA LEU A 30 34.42 18.97 -6.07
C LEU A 30 33.75 18.34 -4.84
N ARG A 31 34.18 18.72 -3.62
CA ARG A 31 33.56 18.28 -2.37
C ARG A 31 32.18 18.90 -2.18
N ASP A 32 32.03 20.18 -2.52
CA ASP A 32 30.74 20.88 -2.47
C ASP A 32 29.74 20.26 -3.45
N GLU A 33 30.18 19.92 -4.67
CA GLU A 33 29.33 19.22 -5.65
C GLU A 33 28.95 17.80 -5.18
N GLN A 34 29.86 17.07 -4.52
CA GLN A 34 29.53 15.77 -3.91
C GLN A 34 28.50 15.92 -2.78
N ALA A 35 28.68 16.91 -1.90
CA ALA A 35 27.75 17.20 -0.81
C ALA A 35 26.36 17.59 -1.33
N ALA A 36 26.31 18.38 -2.41
CA ALA A 36 25.07 18.77 -3.08
C ALA A 36 24.30 17.55 -3.62
N ASN A 37 25.02 16.66 -4.31
CA ASN A 37 24.43 15.43 -4.85
C ASN A 37 23.96 14.47 -3.75
N LEU A 38 24.74 14.31 -2.67
CA LEU A 38 24.33 13.52 -1.51
C LEU A 38 23.07 14.09 -0.84
N LYS A 39 22.99 15.42 -0.69
CA LYS A 39 21.80 16.10 -0.14
C LYS A 39 20.57 15.87 -1.02
N ARG A 40 20.73 15.93 -2.35
CA ARG A 40 19.67 15.60 -3.32
C ARG A 40 19.20 14.15 -3.17
N SER A 41 20.12 13.19 -3.09
CA SER A 41 19.78 11.77 -2.89
C SER A 41 19.06 11.53 -1.57
N ARG A 42 19.48 12.20 -0.50
CA ARG A 42 18.79 12.16 0.80
C ARG A 42 17.35 12.68 0.71
N TYR A 43 17.09 13.75 -0.04
CA TYR A 43 15.71 14.21 -0.26
C TYR A 43 14.85 13.18 -0.99
N LEU A 44 15.41 12.46 -1.97
CA LEU A 44 14.70 11.34 -2.61
C LEU A 44 14.42 10.21 -1.61
N GLY A 45 15.39 9.84 -0.78
CA GLY A 45 15.17 8.83 0.26
C GLY A 45 14.14 9.26 1.31
N GLN A 46 14.14 10.54 1.72
CA GLN A 46 13.13 11.09 2.62
C GLN A 46 11.72 11.07 2.00
N ALA A 47 11.62 11.31 0.69
CA ALA A 47 10.38 11.21 -0.06
C ALA A 47 9.87 9.76 -0.17
N LEU A 48 10.76 8.77 -0.28
CA LEU A 48 10.41 7.34 -0.23
C LEU A 48 9.97 6.89 1.17
N GLY A 49 10.55 7.49 2.20
CA GLY A 49 10.22 7.20 3.60
C GLY A 49 11.21 6.29 4.32
N THR A 50 10.99 6.16 5.62
CA THR A 50 11.95 5.59 6.57
C THR A 50 11.52 4.20 7.00
N GLY A 51 12.46 3.24 7.05
CA GLY A 51 12.17 1.85 7.42
C GLY A 51 12.94 0.83 6.58
N VAL A 52 12.48 -0.42 6.59
CA VAL A 52 13.03 -1.51 5.79
C VAL A 52 12.28 -1.62 4.47
N VAL A 53 13.01 -1.56 3.36
CA VAL A 53 12.46 -1.74 2.01
C VAL A 53 12.20 -3.22 1.74
N HIS A 54 13.22 -4.07 1.94
CA HIS A 54 13.13 -5.53 1.83
C HIS A 54 14.27 -6.22 2.60
N GLY A 55 14.14 -7.53 2.85
CA GLY A 55 15.18 -8.32 3.52
C GLY A 55 15.42 -7.90 4.98
N LEU A 56 16.67 -7.93 5.44
CA LEU A 56 17.08 -7.54 6.79
C LEU A 56 16.29 -8.26 7.90
N THR A 57 15.91 -9.51 7.65
CA THR A 57 15.31 -10.38 8.67
C THR A 57 16.39 -10.87 9.61
N VAL A 58 16.09 -10.91 10.90
CA VAL A 58 17.01 -11.28 11.98
C VAL A 58 16.51 -12.57 12.61
N THR A 59 17.40 -13.56 12.75
CA THR A 59 17.12 -14.82 13.43
C THR A 59 18.28 -15.18 14.37
N ALA A 60 18.03 -16.02 15.37
CA ALA A 60 19.09 -16.61 16.17
C ALA A 60 19.76 -17.76 15.39
N THR A 61 21.09 -17.86 15.44
CA THR A 61 21.89 -18.89 14.76
C THR A 61 23.01 -19.42 15.66
N ASN A 62 23.80 -20.38 15.19
CA ASN A 62 24.94 -20.99 15.90
C ASN A 62 24.55 -21.47 17.31
N GLY A 63 23.50 -22.29 17.42
CA GLY A 63 23.00 -22.74 18.72
C GLY A 63 22.48 -21.60 19.60
N ARG A 64 21.96 -20.53 18.97
CA ARG A 64 21.46 -19.30 19.62
C ARG A 64 22.55 -18.43 20.27
N THR A 65 23.80 -18.53 19.85
CA THR A 65 24.91 -17.68 20.34
C THR A 65 25.21 -16.49 19.41
N ALA A 66 24.58 -16.44 18.24
CA ALA A 66 24.77 -15.39 17.25
C ALA A 66 23.44 -14.98 16.62
N LEU A 67 23.44 -13.83 15.94
CA LEU A 67 22.31 -13.38 15.12
C LEU A 67 22.67 -13.50 13.63
N ALA A 68 21.79 -14.09 12.84
CA ALA A 68 21.87 -14.09 11.39
C ALA A 68 20.96 -13.01 10.81
N ILE A 69 21.49 -12.19 9.92
CA ILE A 69 20.79 -11.06 9.30
C ILE A 69 20.78 -11.26 7.79
N ALA A 70 19.60 -11.44 7.20
CA ALA A 70 19.49 -11.57 5.75
C ALA A 70 19.88 -10.28 5.03
N GLY A 71 20.49 -10.40 3.85
CA GLY A 71 20.75 -9.25 2.98
C GLY A 71 19.47 -8.48 2.65
N GLY A 72 19.60 -7.18 2.38
CA GLY A 72 18.45 -6.33 2.15
C GLY A 72 18.78 -4.85 2.11
N LEU A 73 17.74 -4.03 2.16
CA LEU A 73 17.83 -2.58 2.04
C LEU A 73 16.91 -1.90 3.06
N ALA A 74 17.44 -0.88 3.73
CA ALA A 74 16.68 0.05 4.56
C ALA A 74 16.94 1.50 4.13
N ILE A 75 16.06 2.40 4.53
CA ILE A 75 16.23 3.85 4.40
C ILE A 75 16.10 4.46 5.79
N ASN A 76 17.11 5.22 6.22
CA ASN A 76 17.09 5.89 7.52
C ASN A 76 16.31 7.23 7.47
N PRO A 77 15.96 7.83 8.63
CA PRO A 77 15.33 9.15 8.68
C PRO A 77 16.04 10.30 7.96
N ARG A 78 17.36 10.21 7.71
CA ARG A 78 18.08 11.19 6.88
C ARG A 78 17.89 10.97 5.38
N GLY A 79 17.19 9.90 4.97
CA GLY A 79 16.99 9.52 3.57
C GLY A 79 18.16 8.77 2.96
N GLU A 80 19.05 8.20 3.78
CA GLU A 80 20.18 7.42 3.28
C GLU A 80 19.79 5.96 3.09
N ALA A 81 20.19 5.39 1.95
CA ALA A 81 20.06 3.97 1.67
C ALA A 81 21.11 3.17 2.45
N LEU A 82 20.67 2.12 3.14
CA LEU A 82 21.49 1.22 3.94
C LEU A 82 21.46 -0.19 3.33
N PRO A 83 22.22 -0.45 2.26
CA PRO A 83 22.29 -1.77 1.64
C PRO A 83 23.17 -2.71 2.47
N LEU A 84 22.63 -3.87 2.83
CA LEU A 84 23.41 -5.00 3.33
C LEU A 84 23.54 -6.02 2.18
N PRO A 85 24.70 -6.07 1.48
CA PRO A 85 24.90 -6.99 0.37
C PRO A 85 25.05 -8.45 0.83
N GLY A 86 24.87 -9.39 -0.10
CA GLY A 86 24.99 -10.82 0.17
C GLY A 86 23.69 -11.47 0.65
N THR A 87 23.75 -12.75 0.99
CA THR A 87 22.57 -13.53 1.41
C THR A 87 22.32 -13.45 2.91
N VAL A 88 23.35 -13.64 3.74
CA VAL A 88 23.27 -13.60 5.21
C VAL A 88 24.58 -13.06 5.81
N THR A 89 24.46 -12.17 6.80
CA THR A 89 25.56 -11.71 7.67
C THR A 89 25.37 -12.28 9.08
N THR A 90 26.41 -12.89 9.65
CA THR A 90 26.37 -13.43 11.02
C THR A 90 27.05 -12.47 12.00
N LEU A 91 26.33 -12.06 13.03
CA LEU A 91 26.85 -11.28 14.16
C LEU A 91 27.06 -12.19 15.37
N ASN A 92 28.32 -12.44 15.69
CA ASN A 92 28.69 -13.15 16.91
C ASN A 92 28.50 -12.24 18.13
N LEU A 93 27.77 -12.74 19.11
CA LEU A 93 27.58 -12.05 20.39
C LEU A 93 28.72 -12.50 21.32
N VAL A 94 29.73 -11.64 21.50
CA VAL A 94 30.97 -11.97 22.21
C VAL A 94 31.13 -11.09 23.45
N LEU A 95 31.56 -11.64 24.59
CA LEU A 95 31.69 -10.92 25.86
C LEU A 95 32.89 -9.91 25.93
N ALA A 96 33.65 -9.67 24.84
CA ALA A 96 34.92 -8.91 24.87
C ALA A 96 35.04 -7.70 23.88
N ASN A 97 35.94 -6.76 24.26
CA ASN A 97 36.00 -5.32 23.94
C ASN A 97 35.99 -4.84 22.46
N ARG A 98 35.51 -3.59 22.35
CA ARG A 98 35.44 -2.64 21.23
C ARG A 98 36.64 -2.66 20.27
N PRO A 99 36.44 -2.81 18.94
CA PRO A 99 37.41 -2.34 17.97
C PRO A 99 37.46 -0.80 18.03
N THR A 100 38.59 -0.24 18.46
CA THR A 100 38.89 1.19 18.34
C THR A 100 39.38 1.47 16.92
N GLY A 101 38.44 1.63 15.99
CA GLY A 101 38.73 2.23 14.69
C GLY A 101 38.39 3.70 14.72
N THR A 102 39.35 4.57 15.02
CA THR A 102 39.24 6.00 14.72
C THR A 102 39.42 6.19 13.22
N VAL A 103 38.35 6.52 12.51
CA VAL A 103 38.42 6.94 11.11
C VAL A 103 38.19 8.44 11.07
N SER A 104 39.23 9.21 10.81
CA SER A 104 39.10 10.62 10.45
C SER A 104 38.73 10.70 8.96
N SER A 105 37.45 10.52 8.63
CA SER A 105 36.91 10.97 7.34
C SER A 105 36.29 12.35 7.55
N PRO A 106 36.59 13.37 6.72
CA PRO A 106 35.89 14.66 6.77
C PRO A 106 34.42 14.57 6.31
N PHE A 107 33.99 13.41 5.82
CA PHE A 107 32.63 13.13 5.32
C PHE A 107 31.87 12.22 6.29
N VAL A 108 31.74 12.63 7.55
CA VAL A 108 31.00 11.86 8.56
C VAL A 108 29.49 12.04 8.33
N PRO A 109 28.73 11.03 7.89
CA PRO A 109 27.28 11.17 7.75
C PRO A 109 26.60 11.19 9.12
N CYS A 110 27.22 10.55 10.13
CA CYS A 110 26.66 10.34 11.46
C CYS A 110 27.78 10.25 12.50
N ASP A 111 27.81 11.16 13.48
CA ASP A 111 28.62 10.93 14.67
C ASP A 111 27.99 9.78 15.47
N LEU A 112 28.82 8.80 15.85
CA LEU A 112 28.41 7.82 16.83
C LEU A 112 28.26 8.55 18.18
N PRO A 113 27.09 8.54 18.84
CA PRO A 113 26.96 9.11 20.18
C PRO A 113 28.03 8.48 21.08
N ALA A 114 28.71 9.28 21.90
CA ALA A 114 29.73 8.79 22.84
C ALA A 114 29.20 7.67 23.78
N ALA A 115 27.87 7.59 23.96
CA ALA A 115 27.16 6.59 24.75
C ALA A 115 26.71 5.32 23.97
N ALA A 116 26.91 5.25 22.66
CA ALA A 116 26.58 4.09 21.84
C ALA A 116 27.79 3.16 21.69
N THR A 117 27.78 2.03 22.41
CA THR A 117 28.79 0.99 22.23
C THR A 117 28.48 0.17 20.99
N LEU A 118 29.24 0.37 19.91
CA LEU A 118 29.35 -0.57 18.77
C LEU A 118 30.15 -1.82 19.18
N THR A 119 29.71 -2.49 20.24
CA THR A 119 30.39 -3.67 20.76
C THR A 119 29.46 -4.86 20.61
N GLY A 120 29.95 -5.97 20.06
CA GLY A 120 29.29 -7.28 20.15
C GLY A 120 29.18 -7.80 21.60
N VAL A 121 29.67 -7.02 22.57
CA VAL A 121 29.57 -7.24 24.02
C VAL A 121 28.13 -7.12 24.48
N VAL A 122 27.56 -8.29 24.80
CA VAL A 122 26.26 -8.43 25.44
C VAL A 122 26.46 -9.03 26.83
N SER A 123 25.65 -8.56 27.78
CA SER A 123 25.44 -9.16 29.09
C SER A 123 24.02 -9.73 29.16
N THR A 124 23.66 -10.35 30.29
CA THR A 124 22.25 -10.74 30.48
C THR A 124 21.36 -9.49 30.42
N GLY A 125 20.35 -9.49 29.54
CA GLY A 125 19.48 -8.33 29.33
C GLY A 125 18.75 -8.31 27.98
N PHE A 126 17.99 -7.25 27.75
CA PHE A 126 17.22 -7.01 26.51
C PHE A 126 17.95 -6.00 25.64
N TYR A 127 17.88 -6.19 24.32
CA TYR A 127 18.60 -5.37 23.36
C TYR A 127 17.73 -5.01 22.17
N LEU A 128 17.92 -3.80 21.64
CA LEU A 128 17.47 -3.41 20.31
C LEU A 128 18.65 -3.44 19.34
N LEU A 129 18.48 -4.16 18.23
CA LEU A 129 19.40 -4.19 17.11
C LEU A 129 18.94 -3.19 16.05
N ALA A 130 19.84 -2.31 15.62
CA ALA A 130 19.64 -1.40 14.50
C ALA A 130 20.76 -1.54 13.45
N ILE A 131 20.43 -1.23 12.21
CA ILE A 131 21.41 -1.01 11.13
C ILE A 131 21.64 0.49 10.99
N THR A 132 22.88 0.90 10.76
CA THR A 132 23.27 2.31 10.67
C THR A 132 24.37 2.51 9.63
N SER A 133 24.48 3.72 9.10
CA SER A 133 25.46 4.08 8.09
C SER A 133 26.88 4.10 8.68
N VAL A 134 27.87 3.69 7.89
CA VAL A 134 29.29 3.87 8.22
C VAL A 134 30.08 4.22 6.97
N THR A 135 31.07 5.09 7.17
CA THR A 135 31.99 5.49 6.10
C THR A 135 33.41 5.17 6.54
N ARG A 136 34.23 4.66 5.60
CA ARG A 136 35.68 4.52 5.81
C ARG A 136 36.46 4.88 4.57
N LEU A 137 37.74 5.21 4.76
CA LEU A 137 38.69 5.23 3.66
C LEU A 137 39.10 3.79 3.30
N SER A 138 39.10 3.47 2.01
CA SER A 138 39.58 2.18 1.49
C SER A 138 41.07 2.00 1.76
N THR A 139 41.57 0.77 1.85
CA THR A 139 43.01 0.51 2.01
C THR A 139 43.84 0.76 0.74
N LYS A 140 43.19 0.99 -0.40
CA LYS A 140 43.85 1.29 -1.67
C LYS A 140 44.34 2.73 -1.66
N MET A 141 45.51 3.02 -2.24
CA MET A 141 46.04 4.39 -2.37
C MET A 141 45.85 4.94 -3.79
N ALA A 142 45.56 6.24 -3.91
CA ALA A 142 45.55 6.98 -5.16
C ALA A 142 46.99 7.37 -5.54
N PRO A 143 47.35 7.33 -6.85
CA PRO A 143 48.58 7.96 -7.31
C PRO A 143 48.57 9.45 -6.97
N ASN A 144 49.66 9.97 -6.42
CA ASN A 144 49.83 11.38 -6.12
C ASN A 144 51.21 11.85 -6.56
N SER A 145 51.33 13.15 -6.84
CA SER A 145 52.59 13.84 -7.09
C SER A 145 52.52 15.18 -6.37
N GLY A 146 53.24 15.32 -5.26
CA GLY A 146 53.36 16.60 -4.57
C GLY A 146 54.27 17.56 -5.34
N LEU A 147 53.91 18.84 -5.41
CA LEU A 147 54.88 19.88 -5.73
C LEU A 147 55.84 19.95 -4.53
N ASN A 148 57.13 19.65 -4.74
CA ASN A 148 58.21 19.58 -3.74
C ASN A 148 58.41 18.24 -2.98
N GLY A 149 57.82 17.13 -3.44
CA GLY A 149 58.10 15.82 -2.85
C GLY A 149 57.39 15.54 -1.52
N ASP A 150 56.50 16.43 -1.08
CA ASP A 150 55.62 16.18 0.05
C ASP A 150 54.64 15.04 -0.26
N GLN A 151 54.56 14.05 0.63
CA GLN A 151 53.50 13.04 0.61
C GLN A 151 52.32 13.55 1.44
N PRO A 152 51.20 13.97 0.82
CA PRO A 152 50.03 14.35 1.59
C PRO A 152 49.52 13.15 2.42
N GLY A 153 49.12 13.40 3.67
CA GLY A 153 48.37 12.42 4.46
C GLY A 153 47.01 12.11 3.82
N CYS A 154 46.45 10.91 4.07
CA CYS A 154 45.15 10.45 3.55
C CYS A 154 45.05 10.29 2.01
N THR A 155 45.99 9.59 1.39
CA THR A 155 46.00 9.30 -0.06
C THR A 155 45.12 8.10 -0.46
N ASN A 156 44.14 7.73 0.34
CA ASN A 156 43.29 6.57 0.06
C ASN A 156 42.48 6.82 -1.23
N ARG A 157 42.37 5.80 -2.08
CA ARG A 157 41.81 5.90 -3.45
C ARG A 157 40.31 6.07 -3.46
N TYR A 158 39.63 5.41 -2.53
CA TYR A 158 38.18 5.40 -2.43
C TYR A 158 37.74 5.71 -1.00
N GLU A 159 36.62 6.42 -0.92
CA GLU A 159 35.75 6.43 0.24
C GLU A 159 34.72 5.31 0.05
N GLU A 160 34.56 4.46 1.06
CA GLU A 160 33.63 3.35 1.07
C GLU A 160 32.49 3.66 2.04
N ILE A 161 31.27 3.70 1.51
CA ILE A 161 30.04 3.78 2.30
C ILE A 161 29.50 2.36 2.47
N GLY A 162 29.20 2.01 3.70
CA GLY A 162 28.63 0.72 4.06
C GLY A 162 27.67 0.83 5.23
N VAL A 163 27.40 -0.31 5.84
CA VAL A 163 26.52 -0.41 6.99
C VAL A 163 27.25 -1.07 8.16
N GLN A 164 26.87 -0.70 9.36
CA GLN A 164 27.27 -1.35 10.59
C GLN A 164 26.03 -1.60 11.46
N PHE A 165 26.18 -2.49 12.44
CA PHE A 165 25.11 -2.82 13.36
C PHE A 165 25.34 -2.19 14.73
N LYS A 166 24.28 -1.64 15.29
CA LYS A 166 24.25 -0.99 16.59
C LYS A 166 23.39 -1.80 17.53
N LEU A 167 23.95 -2.14 18.69
CA LEU A 167 23.23 -2.79 19.79
C LEU A 167 22.93 -1.75 20.87
N VAL A 168 21.65 -1.64 21.24
CA VAL A 168 21.18 -0.73 22.29
C VAL A 168 20.67 -1.55 23.47
N PRO A 169 21.43 -1.67 24.59
CA PRO A 169 20.98 -2.39 25.78
C PRO A 169 19.82 -1.64 26.45
N LEU A 170 18.70 -2.31 26.72
CA LEU A 170 17.59 -1.71 27.45
C LEU A 170 17.86 -1.80 28.95
N THR A 171 17.74 -0.66 29.65
CA THR A 171 17.93 -0.57 31.09
C THR A 171 16.57 -0.54 31.80
N ASN A 172 16.60 -0.51 33.14
CA ASN A 172 15.39 -0.35 33.95
C ASN A 172 14.68 1.00 33.74
N VAL A 173 15.31 1.97 33.07
CA VAL A 173 14.65 3.23 32.65
C VAL A 173 13.69 2.97 31.49
N GLU A 174 14.11 2.16 30.51
CA GLU A 174 13.30 1.88 29.33
C GLU A 174 12.29 0.76 29.56
N PHE A 175 12.71 -0.29 30.27
CA PHE A 175 11.96 -1.52 30.45
C PHE A 175 12.21 -2.15 31.81
N VAL A 176 11.17 -2.22 32.64
CA VAL A 176 11.19 -2.94 33.91
C VAL A 176 10.62 -4.34 33.70
N THR A 177 11.45 -5.36 33.93
CA THR A 177 11.04 -6.77 33.84
C THR A 177 9.95 -7.09 34.86
N SER A 178 8.99 -7.92 34.46
CA SER A 178 7.94 -8.37 35.37
C SER A 178 8.58 -9.22 36.48
N PRO A 179 8.25 -8.97 37.76
CA PRO A 179 8.71 -9.80 38.89
C PRO A 179 7.90 -11.10 39.01
N ALA A 180 6.75 -11.20 38.33
CA ALA A 180 6.00 -12.44 38.28
C ALA A 180 6.81 -13.50 37.50
N PRO A 181 6.67 -14.80 37.84
CA PRO A 181 7.22 -15.90 37.02
C PRO A 181 6.71 -15.89 35.55
N GLY A 182 5.74 -15.03 35.23
CA GLY A 182 5.09 -14.88 33.92
C GLY A 182 6.05 -14.37 32.85
N LEU A 183 6.16 -15.18 31.80
CA LEU A 183 7.03 -15.08 30.62
C LEU A 183 6.62 -13.94 29.66
N ASN A 184 5.88 -12.93 30.12
CA ASN A 184 5.29 -11.91 29.25
C ASN A 184 6.22 -10.75 28.87
N ASN A 185 7.49 -10.76 29.31
CA ASN A 185 8.44 -9.69 29.03
C ASN A 185 8.60 -9.41 27.52
N ARG A 186 8.54 -10.43 26.66
CA ARG A 186 8.54 -10.25 25.20
C ARG A 186 7.33 -9.43 24.72
N SER A 187 6.12 -9.81 25.15
CA SER A 187 4.89 -9.09 24.79
C SER A 187 4.88 -7.68 25.36
N ARG A 188 5.22 -7.49 26.64
CA ARG A 188 5.31 -6.17 27.27
C ARG A 188 6.26 -5.24 26.53
N LEU A 189 7.43 -5.75 26.14
CA LEU A 189 8.41 -4.97 25.39
C LEU A 189 7.90 -4.61 23.98
N ALA A 190 7.21 -5.54 23.30
CA ALA A 190 6.57 -5.24 22.02
C ALA A 190 5.51 -4.14 22.14
N HIS A 191 4.64 -4.19 23.16
CA HIS A 191 3.61 -3.17 23.39
C HIS A 191 4.16 -1.80 23.80
N LEU A 192 5.33 -1.78 24.46
CA LEU A 192 6.08 -0.53 24.64
C LEU A 192 6.56 0.04 23.31
N CYS A 193 7.02 -0.79 22.37
CA CYS A 193 7.39 -0.34 21.03
C CYS A 193 6.20 0.11 20.19
N PHE A 194 5.05 -0.56 20.28
CA PHE A 194 3.81 -0.17 19.61
C PHE A 194 3.14 1.07 20.23
N GLY A 195 3.61 1.55 21.38
CA GLY A 195 3.00 2.66 22.09
C GLY A 195 1.55 2.38 22.51
N THR A 196 1.20 1.12 22.83
CA THR A 196 -0.19 0.70 23.04
C THR A 196 -0.90 1.52 24.12
N ASN A 197 -0.24 1.79 25.24
CA ASN A 197 -0.82 2.61 26.31
C ASN A 197 -0.99 4.07 25.90
N GLN A 198 -0.05 4.62 25.14
CA GLN A 198 -0.13 5.97 24.60
C GLN A 198 -1.30 6.09 23.61
N ARG A 199 -1.54 5.08 22.76
CA ARG A 199 -2.71 5.04 21.87
C ARG A 199 -4.02 5.02 22.65
N ILE A 200 -4.13 4.19 23.70
CA ILE A 200 -5.31 4.13 24.56
C ILE A 200 -5.54 5.48 25.25
N GLY A 201 -4.48 6.11 25.76
CA GLY A 201 -4.55 7.45 26.35
C GLY A 201 -4.98 8.52 25.35
N PHE A 202 -4.39 8.51 24.15
CA PHE A 202 -4.72 9.45 23.08
C PHE A 202 -6.18 9.32 22.62
N ALA A 203 -6.72 8.09 22.52
CA ALA A 203 -8.13 7.90 22.20
C ALA A 203 -9.09 8.47 23.27
N ARG A 204 -8.63 8.63 24.52
CA ARG A 204 -9.41 9.24 25.61
C ARG A 204 -9.27 10.76 25.67
N ASP A 205 -8.11 11.29 25.26
CA ASP A 205 -7.82 12.73 25.26
C ASP A 205 -6.98 13.11 24.03
N PRO A 206 -7.62 13.21 22.84
CA PRO A 206 -6.91 13.45 21.58
C PRO A 206 -6.35 14.87 21.45
N VAL A 207 -6.67 15.78 22.39
CA VAL A 207 -6.29 17.19 22.34
C VAL A 207 -5.08 17.49 23.23
N HIS A 208 -4.90 16.76 24.35
CA HIS A 208 -3.84 17.07 25.33
C HIS A 208 -2.88 15.91 25.61
N ALA A 209 -3.01 14.77 24.92
CA ALA A 209 -2.15 13.61 25.14
C ALA A 209 -0.67 13.89 24.81
N PRO A 210 0.28 13.35 25.61
CA PRO A 210 1.71 13.62 25.47
C PRO A 210 2.32 13.06 24.17
N VAL A 211 3.36 13.76 23.69
CA VAL A 211 4.01 13.64 22.37
C VAL A 211 4.85 12.36 22.18
N GLN A 212 5.10 11.58 23.24
CA GLN A 212 6.07 10.47 23.20
C GLN A 212 5.45 9.14 22.77
N TYR A 213 5.66 8.79 21.50
CA TYR A 213 5.09 7.58 20.89
C TYR A 213 6.00 6.35 20.95
N GLY A 214 5.88 5.57 22.02
CA GLY A 214 6.52 4.26 22.17
C GLY A 214 8.03 4.28 22.45
N LEU A 215 8.62 3.09 22.62
CA LEU A 215 10.02 2.93 23.04
C LEU A 215 11.03 3.49 22.03
N VAL A 216 10.81 3.30 20.73
CA VAL A 216 11.76 3.76 19.69
C VAL A 216 11.88 5.29 19.70
N ALA A 217 10.77 6.02 19.89
CA ALA A 217 10.80 7.48 20.01
C ALA A 217 11.57 7.92 21.25
N ARG A 218 11.31 7.30 22.42
CA ARG A 218 12.06 7.59 23.67
C ARG A 218 13.57 7.34 23.53
N LEU A 219 13.96 6.28 22.81
CA LEU A 219 15.38 6.01 22.54
C LEU A 219 16.01 7.06 21.62
N ARG A 220 15.25 7.66 20.70
CA ARG A 220 15.71 8.78 19.86
C ARG A 220 15.87 10.06 20.67
N GLU A 221 14.87 10.38 21.49
CA GLU A 221 14.89 11.58 22.35
C GLU A 221 16.05 11.57 23.36
N SER A 222 16.38 10.39 23.89
CA SER A 222 17.54 10.19 24.77
C SER A 222 18.88 10.08 24.02
N GLY A 223 18.89 10.25 22.69
CA GLY A 223 20.09 10.16 21.85
C GLY A 223 20.70 8.76 21.74
N ARG A 224 20.01 7.73 22.24
CA ARG A 224 20.45 6.33 22.20
C ARG A 224 20.25 5.72 20.81
N LEU A 225 19.24 6.19 20.09
CA LEU A 225 19.08 6.03 18.64
C LEU A 225 19.21 7.42 17.98
N THR A 226 19.74 7.47 16.76
CA THR A 226 19.84 8.70 15.96
C THR A 226 19.13 8.50 14.62
N ASP A 227 18.92 9.57 13.87
CA ASP A 227 18.29 9.54 12.53
C ASP A 227 19.06 8.73 11.48
N CYS A 228 20.22 8.20 11.86
CA CYS A 228 21.00 7.28 11.06
C CYS A 228 20.59 5.81 11.24
N ASP A 229 19.90 5.52 12.34
CA ASP A 229 19.60 4.16 12.77
C ASP A 229 18.22 3.71 12.27
N VAL A 230 18.16 2.49 11.72
CA VAL A 230 16.91 1.78 11.40
C VAL A 230 16.80 0.54 12.30
N PRO A 231 15.81 0.48 13.23
CA PRO A 231 15.58 -0.69 14.07
C PRO A 231 15.21 -1.94 13.26
N LEU A 232 15.83 -3.08 13.58
CA LEU A 232 15.61 -4.36 12.89
C LEU A 232 14.94 -5.41 13.79
N ALA A 233 15.33 -5.50 15.06
CA ALA A 233 14.81 -6.51 15.98
C ALA A 233 15.02 -6.13 17.45
N LEU A 234 14.23 -6.72 18.32
CA LEU A 234 14.53 -6.87 19.74
C LEU A 234 15.00 -8.29 20.02
N PHE A 235 15.83 -8.48 21.04
CA PHE A 235 16.15 -9.82 21.54
C PHE A 235 16.46 -9.80 23.04
N HIS A 236 16.29 -10.96 23.67
CA HIS A 236 16.71 -11.19 25.04
C HIS A 236 17.92 -12.13 25.05
N TYR A 237 18.99 -11.73 25.71
CA TYR A 237 20.19 -12.52 25.88
C TYR A 237 20.33 -12.91 27.35
N GLN A 238 20.47 -14.19 27.64
CA GLN A 238 20.62 -14.73 28.99
C GLN A 238 21.35 -16.06 28.93
N ALA A 239 22.15 -16.39 29.95
CA ALA A 239 22.89 -17.65 30.01
C ALA A 239 23.66 -17.95 28.72
N GLN A 240 24.35 -16.93 28.20
CA GLN A 240 25.15 -16.97 26.96
C GLN A 240 24.38 -17.31 25.67
N THR A 241 23.04 -17.27 25.70
CA THR A 241 22.20 -17.61 24.55
C THR A 241 21.09 -16.58 24.32
N VAL A 242 20.69 -16.42 23.06
CA VAL A 242 19.53 -15.64 22.63
C VAL A 242 18.28 -16.43 22.97
N GLN A 243 17.49 -15.90 23.90
CA GLN A 243 16.25 -16.53 24.36
C GLN A 243 15.12 -16.37 23.35
N PHE A 244 15.00 -15.18 22.76
CA PHE A 244 14.07 -14.91 21.65
C PHE A 244 14.60 -13.76 20.78
N VAL A 245 14.10 -13.68 19.54
CA VAL A 245 14.24 -12.53 18.63
C VAL A 245 12.85 -12.09 18.19
N ASP A 246 12.56 -10.80 18.28
CA ASP A 246 11.30 -10.19 17.89
C ASP A 246 11.50 -9.10 16.85
N LEU A 247 11.21 -9.44 15.59
CA LEU A 247 11.29 -8.52 14.46
C LEU A 247 10.15 -7.49 14.51
N TRP A 248 8.95 -8.00 14.74
CA TRP A 248 7.70 -7.28 14.52
C TRP A 248 7.47 -6.18 15.54
N ALA A 249 8.10 -6.23 16.71
CA ALA A 249 8.04 -5.15 17.68
C ALA A 249 8.57 -3.80 17.14
N VAL A 250 9.64 -3.79 16.32
CA VAL A 250 10.33 -2.55 15.90
C VAL A 250 10.54 -2.40 14.39
N ARG A 251 10.62 -3.50 13.63
CA ARG A 251 10.83 -3.46 12.17
C ARG A 251 9.59 -2.97 11.45
N ARG A 252 9.73 -1.96 10.59
CA ARG A 252 8.62 -1.37 9.81
C ARG A 252 8.96 -1.27 8.32
N PRO A 253 7.98 -1.42 7.41
CA PRO A 253 8.16 -0.98 6.02
C PRO A 253 8.42 0.53 5.96
N CYS A 254 8.92 1.01 4.83
CA CYS A 254 9.14 2.45 4.63
C CYS A 254 7.83 3.23 4.79
N LEU A 255 7.88 4.26 5.64
CA LEU A 255 6.80 5.23 5.87
C LEU A 255 7.26 6.62 5.45
N GLN A 256 6.50 7.27 4.57
CA GLN A 256 6.87 8.60 4.05
C GLN A 256 6.96 9.63 5.19
N THR A 257 8.09 10.33 5.24
CA THR A 257 8.37 11.32 6.28
C THR A 257 7.34 12.45 6.23
N GLY A 258 6.71 12.77 7.37
CA GLY A 258 5.74 13.87 7.48
C GLY A 258 4.27 13.50 7.25
N GLN A 259 3.96 12.34 6.67
CA GLN A 259 2.55 11.90 6.54
C GLN A 259 1.91 11.48 7.87
N ASP A 260 2.74 11.07 8.84
CA ASP A 260 2.31 10.75 10.21
C ASP A 260 2.28 12.00 11.14
N GLN A 261 2.46 13.21 10.59
CA GLN A 261 2.45 14.50 11.31
C GLN A 261 1.18 15.33 11.05
N ALA A 262 0.07 14.67 10.68
CA ALA A 262 -1.22 15.34 10.58
C ALA A 262 -1.53 16.06 11.91
N TRP A 263 -1.84 17.37 11.84
CA TRP A 263 -2.04 18.30 12.97
C TRP A 263 -0.78 18.78 13.72
N GLY A 264 0.40 18.77 13.07
CA GLY A 264 1.55 19.55 13.53
C GLY A 264 2.27 19.01 14.77
N GLN A 265 1.97 17.77 15.16
CA GLN A 265 2.69 17.04 16.20
C GLN A 265 3.18 15.70 15.64
N PRO A 266 4.43 15.29 15.89
CA PRO A 266 4.88 13.94 15.56
C PRO A 266 4.04 12.93 16.34
N ALA A 267 3.36 12.04 15.62
CA ALA A 267 2.65 10.87 16.15
C ALA A 267 1.27 11.11 16.80
N GLN A 268 0.32 11.67 16.06
CA GLN A 268 -1.09 11.38 16.34
C GLN A 268 -1.46 10.00 15.75
N PRO A 269 -1.65 8.94 16.56
CA PRO A 269 -1.77 7.58 16.06
C PRO A 269 -3.18 7.21 15.58
N LEU A 270 -4.11 8.17 15.55
CA LEU A 270 -5.49 7.96 15.09
C LEU A 270 -5.68 8.20 13.59
N VAL A 271 -4.77 8.94 12.97
CA VAL A 271 -4.85 9.32 11.55
C VAL A 271 -3.51 9.03 10.87
N GLY A 272 -3.54 8.38 9.71
CA GLY A 272 -2.34 8.07 8.92
C GLY A 272 -2.05 6.59 8.75
N GLN A 273 -1.13 6.27 7.84
CA GLN A 273 -0.83 4.89 7.41
C GLN A 273 -0.13 4.06 8.49
N ARG A 274 0.55 4.73 9.45
CA ARG A 274 1.28 4.07 10.54
C ARG A 274 0.41 3.17 11.41
N GLN A 275 -0.86 3.52 11.64
CA GLN A 275 -1.76 2.71 12.47
C GLN A 275 -1.94 1.30 11.88
N ALA A 276 -2.31 1.22 10.59
CA ALA A 276 -2.55 -0.04 9.90
C ALA A 276 -1.29 -0.92 9.84
N ILE A 277 -0.14 -0.31 9.57
CA ILE A 277 1.16 -1.00 9.53
C ILE A 277 1.51 -1.59 10.90
N GLU A 278 1.32 -0.83 11.97
CA GLU A 278 1.62 -1.31 13.33
C GLU A 278 0.61 -2.32 13.84
N ALA A 279 -0.67 -2.24 13.43
CA ALA A 279 -1.66 -3.26 13.74
C ALA A 279 -1.35 -4.59 13.06
N GLN A 280 -0.91 -4.55 11.79
CA GLN A 280 -0.40 -5.73 11.10
C GLN A 280 0.84 -6.30 11.81
N ALA A 281 1.79 -5.45 12.19
CA ALA A 281 2.98 -5.87 12.92
C ALA A 281 2.63 -6.51 14.27
N LEU A 282 1.63 -5.98 14.99
CA LEU A 282 1.16 -6.52 16.27
C LEU A 282 0.55 -7.92 16.10
N LEU A 283 -0.27 -8.15 15.06
CA LEU A 283 -0.76 -9.48 14.73
C LEU A 283 0.40 -10.46 14.45
N LEU A 284 1.37 -10.05 13.64
CA LEU A 284 2.51 -10.90 13.27
C LEU A 284 3.43 -11.17 14.47
N GLN A 285 3.61 -10.19 15.35
CA GLN A 285 4.32 -10.32 16.62
C GLN A 285 3.66 -11.41 17.48
N PHE A 286 2.34 -11.31 17.65
CA PHE A 286 1.56 -12.30 18.39
C PHE A 286 1.66 -13.69 17.78
N GLN A 287 1.46 -13.84 16.48
CA GLN A 287 1.50 -15.15 15.81
C GLN A 287 2.87 -15.82 15.93
N GLN A 288 3.95 -15.06 15.76
CA GLN A 288 5.30 -15.60 15.95
C GLN A 288 5.55 -16.00 17.40
N HIS A 289 5.15 -15.16 18.36
CA HIS A 289 5.31 -15.48 19.78
C HIS A 289 4.47 -16.71 20.17
N LEU A 290 3.27 -16.86 19.61
CA LEU A 290 2.40 -18.01 19.80
C LEU A 290 3.05 -19.30 19.26
N GLU A 291 3.63 -19.25 18.06
CA GLU A 291 4.34 -20.40 17.48
C GLU A 291 5.56 -20.80 18.31
N ASP A 292 6.30 -19.82 18.84
CA ASP A 292 7.44 -20.09 19.74
C ASP A 292 7.00 -20.69 21.10
N LEU A 293 5.73 -20.47 21.50
CA LEU A 293 5.10 -21.00 22.71
C LEU A 293 4.32 -22.30 22.48
N ARG A 294 4.39 -22.89 21.29
CA ARG A 294 3.63 -24.08 20.94
C ARG A 294 3.79 -25.15 22.03
N PRO A 295 2.68 -25.62 22.63
CA PRO A 295 2.75 -26.44 23.82
C PRO A 295 3.40 -27.79 23.50
N GLN A 296 4.16 -28.31 24.46
CA GLN A 296 4.56 -29.71 24.47
C GLN A 296 3.40 -30.58 24.99
N PRO A 297 3.32 -31.87 24.64
CA PRO A 297 2.31 -32.77 25.20
C PRO A 297 2.28 -32.70 26.73
N GLY A 298 1.10 -32.44 27.32
CA GLY A 298 0.92 -32.32 28.77
C GLY A 298 1.20 -30.93 29.37
N THR A 299 1.57 -29.94 28.57
CA THR A 299 1.74 -28.54 29.02
C THR A 299 0.50 -27.70 28.70
N THR A 300 0.15 -26.79 29.62
CA THR A 300 -0.95 -25.84 29.47
C THR A 300 -0.41 -24.43 29.38
N ILE A 301 -0.92 -23.65 28.42
CA ILE A 301 -0.53 -22.24 28.23
C ILE A 301 -1.77 -21.37 28.43
N ARG A 302 -1.69 -20.41 29.36
CA ARG A 302 -2.70 -19.37 29.54
C ARG A 302 -2.20 -18.07 28.92
N ALA A 303 -3.03 -17.40 28.14
CA ALA A 303 -2.64 -16.19 27.42
C ALA A 303 -2.17 -15.08 28.38
N ILE A 304 -2.82 -14.91 29.52
CA ILE A 304 -2.51 -13.87 30.50
C ILE A 304 -1.11 -14.00 31.13
N ASP A 305 -0.49 -15.18 31.08
CA ASP A 305 0.86 -15.42 31.61
C ASP A 305 1.97 -15.00 30.62
N HIS A 306 1.64 -14.87 29.33
CA HIS A 306 2.58 -14.67 28.23
C HIS A 306 2.34 -13.40 27.42
N PHE A 307 1.12 -12.89 27.41
CA PHE A 307 0.70 -11.75 26.60
C PHE A 307 0.13 -10.65 27.48
N GLU A 308 0.70 -9.45 27.35
CA GLU A 308 0.16 -8.24 27.98
C GLU A 308 -1.15 -7.81 27.32
N TYR A 309 -1.16 -7.82 25.98
CA TYR A 309 -2.37 -7.68 25.17
C TYR A 309 -2.36 -8.72 24.05
N LEU A 310 -3.55 -9.04 23.54
CA LEU A 310 -3.71 -9.76 22.28
C LEU A 310 -3.99 -8.79 21.13
N PRO A 311 -3.72 -9.15 19.87
CA PRO A 311 -4.21 -8.40 18.73
C PRO A 311 -5.75 -8.32 18.76
N PRO A 312 -6.35 -7.31 18.11
CA PRO A 312 -7.80 -7.19 18.04
C PRO A 312 -8.50 -8.38 17.36
N ALA A 313 -7.78 -9.11 16.50
CA ALA A 313 -8.16 -10.44 16.03
C ALA A 313 -6.90 -11.27 15.76
N GLY A 314 -7.02 -12.60 15.86
CA GLY A 314 -5.92 -13.51 15.58
C GLY A 314 -6.35 -14.98 15.53
N TYR A 315 -5.47 -15.82 15.01
CA TYR A 315 -5.62 -17.27 14.95
C TYR A 315 -4.96 -17.93 16.17
N LEU A 316 -5.61 -18.95 16.72
CA LEU A 316 -5.12 -19.82 17.77
C LEU A 316 -5.15 -21.28 17.28
N PRO A 317 -4.00 -21.90 16.96
CA PRO A 317 -3.96 -23.27 16.46
C PRO A 317 -4.43 -24.27 17.53
N ALA A 318 -5.36 -25.16 17.18
CA ALA A 318 -5.92 -26.16 18.09
C ALA A 318 -5.13 -27.47 18.10
N GLY A 319 -4.12 -27.61 17.23
CA GLY A 319 -3.29 -28.80 17.12
C GLY A 319 -3.86 -29.86 16.18
N ARG A 320 -3.03 -30.80 15.76
CA ARG A 320 -3.40 -31.96 14.94
C ARG A 320 -2.61 -33.19 15.39
N ALA A 321 -2.88 -34.35 14.79
CA ALA A 321 -2.11 -35.55 15.08
C ALA A 321 -0.58 -35.28 14.91
N GLY A 322 0.21 -35.57 15.95
CA GLY A 322 1.65 -35.34 15.97
C GLY A 322 2.10 -33.88 16.23
N LEU A 323 1.17 -32.94 16.41
CA LEU A 323 1.47 -31.53 16.67
C LEU A 323 0.51 -30.97 17.71
N ALA A 324 0.99 -30.77 18.93
CA ALA A 324 0.20 -30.19 20.00
C ALA A 324 -0.21 -28.74 19.67
N GLY A 325 -1.41 -28.36 20.10
CA GLY A 325 -1.94 -27.01 19.95
C GLY A 325 -2.61 -26.53 21.23
N PHE A 326 -3.22 -25.35 21.14
CA PHE A 326 -3.72 -24.63 22.29
C PHE A 326 -5.16 -25.03 22.62
N ASN A 327 -5.39 -25.36 23.89
CA ASN A 327 -6.73 -25.59 24.39
C ASN A 327 -7.45 -24.25 24.62
N LEU A 328 -8.58 -24.04 23.94
CA LEU A 328 -9.33 -22.78 23.99
C LEU A 328 -9.69 -22.33 25.41
N ALA A 329 -10.26 -23.24 26.21
CA ALA A 329 -10.72 -22.93 27.57
C ALA A 329 -9.56 -22.57 28.51
N THR A 330 -8.43 -23.23 28.34
CA THR A 330 -7.23 -22.97 29.16
C THR A 330 -6.51 -21.69 28.70
N PHE A 331 -6.38 -21.48 27.39
CA PHE A 331 -5.69 -20.32 26.82
C PHE A 331 -6.36 -19.01 27.25
N PHE A 332 -7.69 -18.94 27.20
CA PHE A 332 -8.46 -17.77 27.60
C PHE A 332 -9.03 -17.86 29.03
N ALA A 333 -8.43 -18.68 29.89
CA ALA A 333 -8.88 -18.82 31.26
C ALA A 333 -8.92 -17.44 31.98
N GLY A 334 -10.08 -17.08 32.51
CA GLY A 334 -10.30 -15.79 33.18
C GLY A 334 -10.83 -14.66 32.28
N ALA A 335 -10.91 -14.84 30.97
CA ALA A 335 -11.50 -13.86 30.05
C ALA A 335 -13.00 -14.12 29.80
N SER A 336 -13.75 -13.06 29.47
CA SER A 336 -15.16 -13.18 29.05
C SER A 336 -15.23 -13.67 27.60
N LEU A 337 -15.49 -14.96 27.41
CA LEU A 337 -15.56 -15.60 26.08
C LEU A 337 -17.00 -15.77 25.61
N GLN A 338 -17.23 -15.51 24.33
CA GLN A 338 -18.47 -15.89 23.63
C GLN A 338 -18.12 -16.62 22.35
N GLN A 339 -18.63 -17.83 22.21
CA GLN A 339 -18.55 -18.52 20.93
C GLN A 339 -19.57 -17.93 19.96
N ILE A 340 -19.12 -17.57 18.77
CA ILE A 340 -19.96 -17.03 17.70
C ILE A 340 -20.03 -18.00 16.51
N SER A 341 -21.02 -17.81 15.65
CA SER A 341 -21.04 -18.44 14.32
C SER A 341 -20.54 -17.42 13.30
N LEU A 342 -19.67 -17.85 12.40
CA LEU A 342 -19.06 -17.03 11.38
C LEU A 342 -19.04 -17.79 10.05
N ASP A 343 -19.21 -17.09 8.93
CA ASP A 343 -18.86 -17.65 7.62
C ASP A 343 -17.34 -17.54 7.42
N PRO A 344 -16.60 -18.63 7.13
CA PRO A 344 -15.17 -18.60 6.87
C PRO A 344 -14.73 -17.54 5.82
N ALA A 345 -15.59 -17.15 4.89
CA ALA A 345 -15.31 -16.11 3.91
C ALA A 345 -15.21 -14.69 4.52
N GLN A 346 -15.82 -14.46 5.69
CA GLN A 346 -15.76 -13.18 6.41
C GLN A 346 -14.44 -12.99 7.18
N ILE A 347 -13.66 -14.07 7.40
CA ILE A 347 -12.42 -14.05 8.19
C ILE A 347 -11.46 -12.97 7.68
N ARG A 348 -11.27 -12.87 6.35
CA ARG A 348 -10.36 -11.88 5.75
C ARG A 348 -10.81 -10.45 6.05
N HIS A 349 -12.10 -10.16 5.84
CA HIS A 349 -12.66 -8.83 6.07
C HIS A 349 -12.55 -8.43 7.54
N LEU A 350 -12.89 -9.34 8.46
CA LEU A 350 -12.79 -9.07 9.89
C LEU A 350 -11.35 -8.89 10.35
N LEU A 351 -10.42 -9.71 9.83
CA LEU A 351 -9.00 -9.54 10.14
C LEU A 351 -8.47 -8.19 9.66
N GLN A 352 -8.80 -7.78 8.43
CA GLN A 352 -8.42 -6.45 7.91
C GLN A 352 -9.03 -5.33 8.74
N ARG A 353 -10.33 -5.41 9.05
CA ARG A 353 -11.02 -4.42 9.87
C ARG A 353 -10.51 -4.38 11.31
N SER A 354 -9.97 -5.49 11.82
CA SER A 354 -9.37 -5.55 13.15
C SER A 354 -8.20 -4.58 13.31
N PHE A 355 -7.57 -4.14 12.21
CA PHE A 355 -6.44 -3.20 12.24
C PHE A 355 -6.84 -1.78 12.69
N ASP A 356 -8.13 -1.47 12.66
CA ASP A 356 -8.69 -0.20 13.15
C ASP A 356 -9.05 -0.25 14.65
N TYR A 357 -8.88 -1.38 15.32
CA TYR A 357 -9.26 -1.58 16.72
C TYR A 357 -8.06 -1.56 17.66
N LEU A 358 -8.33 -1.19 18.91
CA LEU A 358 -7.34 -1.28 19.99
C LEU A 358 -7.09 -2.75 20.39
N PRO A 359 -5.85 -3.10 20.79
CA PRO A 359 -5.51 -4.42 21.32
C PRO A 359 -6.42 -4.86 22.46
N ILE A 360 -6.58 -6.18 22.63
CA ILE A 360 -7.44 -6.78 23.66
C ILE A 360 -6.64 -6.87 24.96
N ASN A 361 -7.14 -6.24 26.02
CA ASN A 361 -6.72 -6.50 27.39
C ASN A 361 -7.60 -7.62 27.97
N LEU A 362 -7.05 -8.83 28.12
CA LEU A 362 -7.80 -10.01 28.57
C LEU A 362 -8.45 -9.89 29.95
N SER A 363 -7.97 -8.96 30.80
CA SER A 363 -8.54 -8.72 32.12
C SER A 363 -9.77 -7.78 32.10
N GLN A 364 -9.99 -7.06 31.00
CA GLN A 364 -11.01 -6.02 30.88
C GLN A 364 -11.96 -6.23 29.71
N ASP A 365 -11.45 -6.80 28.62
CA ASP A 365 -12.15 -6.90 27.36
C ASP A 365 -12.77 -8.29 27.16
N ALA A 366 -13.93 -8.29 26.52
CA ALA A 366 -14.57 -9.51 26.10
C ALA A 366 -14.07 -9.96 24.72
N VAL A 367 -13.97 -11.28 24.55
CA VAL A 367 -13.42 -11.92 23.36
C VAL A 367 -14.47 -12.83 22.75
N ASP A 368 -14.63 -12.72 21.45
CA ASP A 368 -15.45 -13.63 20.66
C ASP A 368 -14.56 -14.64 19.96
N VAL A 369 -15.01 -15.89 19.91
CA VAL A 369 -14.23 -17.02 19.39
C VAL A 369 -15.04 -17.81 18.38
N TYR A 370 -14.40 -18.16 17.27
CA TYR A 370 -14.98 -18.96 16.21
C TYR A 370 -14.05 -20.15 15.91
N PRO A 371 -14.39 -21.36 16.39
CA PRO A 371 -13.67 -22.57 16.05
C PRO A 371 -13.83 -22.92 14.56
N VAL A 372 -12.72 -23.10 13.86
CA VAL A 372 -12.67 -23.49 12.45
C VAL A 372 -12.17 -24.92 12.34
N VAL A 373 -13.03 -25.80 11.84
CA VAL A 373 -12.66 -27.17 11.47
C VAL A 373 -12.07 -27.15 10.07
N THR A 374 -10.86 -27.67 9.92
CA THR A 374 -10.15 -27.74 8.63
C THR A 374 -10.27 -29.13 8.00
N ALA A 375 -9.88 -29.27 6.73
CA ALA A 375 -9.87 -30.56 6.05
C ALA A 375 -8.91 -31.57 6.73
N ALA A 376 -9.08 -32.86 6.43
CA ALA A 376 -8.23 -33.93 6.99
C ALA A 376 -6.74 -33.66 6.73
N GLY A 377 -5.92 -33.70 7.78
CA GLY A 377 -4.49 -33.41 7.73
C GLY A 377 -4.10 -31.94 7.90
N GLN A 378 -5.04 -31.01 7.81
CA GLN A 378 -4.83 -29.60 8.18
C GLN A 378 -5.06 -29.41 9.68
N GLU A 379 -4.39 -28.41 10.27
CA GLU A 379 -4.53 -28.07 11.68
C GLU A 379 -5.77 -27.17 11.89
N PRO A 380 -6.77 -27.62 12.68
CA PRO A 380 -7.87 -26.76 13.09
C PRO A 380 -7.36 -25.58 13.90
N TYR A 381 -8.10 -24.48 13.88
CA TYR A 381 -7.74 -23.29 14.63
C TYR A 381 -8.98 -22.57 15.13
N VAL A 382 -8.80 -21.68 16.10
CA VAL A 382 -9.83 -20.77 16.56
C VAL A 382 -9.47 -19.37 16.07
N LEU A 383 -10.39 -18.71 15.38
CA LEU A 383 -10.30 -17.27 15.18
C LEU A 383 -10.85 -16.59 16.43
N PHE A 384 -10.03 -15.81 17.12
CA PHE A 384 -10.49 -14.95 18.20
C PHE A 384 -10.53 -13.49 17.74
N MET A 385 -11.41 -12.70 18.34
CA MET A 385 -11.50 -11.27 18.09
C MET A 385 -12.09 -10.51 19.26
N ARG A 386 -11.82 -9.20 19.33
CA ARG A 386 -12.47 -8.29 20.26
C ARG A 386 -13.97 -8.29 20.00
N ARG A 387 -14.82 -8.43 21.03
CA ARG A 387 -16.29 -8.50 20.87
C ARG A 387 -16.91 -7.31 20.12
N GLY A 388 -16.33 -6.12 20.22
CA GLY A 388 -16.79 -4.97 19.43
C GLY A 388 -16.62 -5.16 17.91
N LEU A 389 -15.68 -5.99 17.46
CA LEU A 389 -15.45 -6.29 16.04
C LEU A 389 -16.55 -7.20 15.48
N SER A 390 -16.94 -8.22 16.25
CA SER A 390 -17.98 -9.19 15.88
C SER A 390 -19.39 -8.61 15.96
N GLN A 391 -19.62 -7.52 16.70
CA GLN A 391 -20.90 -6.79 16.69
C GLN A 391 -21.21 -6.13 15.34
N PHE A 392 -20.20 -5.95 14.48
CA PHE A 392 -20.39 -5.53 13.09
C PHE A 392 -20.39 -6.67 12.09
N LEU A 393 -20.36 -7.93 12.56
CA LEU A 393 -20.91 -9.00 11.76
C LEU A 393 -22.32 -8.55 11.38
N PRO A 394 -22.76 -8.72 10.13
CA PRO A 394 -24.16 -8.60 9.83
C PRO A 394 -24.90 -9.60 10.73
N THR A 395 -25.35 -9.16 11.90
CA THR A 395 -26.51 -9.76 12.53
C THR A 395 -27.58 -9.71 11.45
N ALA A 396 -28.32 -10.79 11.26
CA ALA A 396 -29.43 -10.84 10.31
C ALA A 396 -30.48 -9.70 10.49
N SER A 397 -30.30 -8.84 11.49
CA SER A 397 -31.09 -7.64 11.80
C SER A 397 -30.23 -6.39 12.10
N GLY A 398 -29.20 -6.08 11.33
CA GLY A 398 -28.83 -4.65 11.16
C GLY A 398 -29.94 -3.98 10.33
N ASN A 399 -30.29 -2.70 10.58
CA ASN A 399 -31.44 -1.98 10.01
C ASN A 399 -31.40 -1.80 8.47
N CYS A 400 -31.32 -2.90 7.73
CA CYS A 400 -31.47 -2.94 6.29
C CYS A 400 -32.96 -2.86 6.00
N THR A 401 -33.35 -1.97 5.09
CA THR A 401 -34.73 -1.93 4.59
C THR A 401 -35.12 -3.26 3.96
N TYR A 402 -34.15 -3.94 3.32
CA TYR A 402 -34.33 -5.26 2.73
C TYR A 402 -33.13 -6.16 3.01
N THR A 403 -33.40 -7.40 3.42
CA THR A 403 -32.38 -8.44 3.60
C THR A 403 -32.57 -9.54 2.57
N LEU A 404 -31.58 -9.69 1.70
CA LEU A 404 -31.55 -10.69 0.63
C LEU A 404 -30.65 -11.84 1.05
N THR A 405 -31.08 -13.07 0.77
CA THR A 405 -30.42 -14.35 0.98
C THR A 405 -30.42 -15.10 -0.35
N PRO A 406 -29.56 -16.12 -0.55
CA PRO A 406 -29.57 -16.93 -1.75
C PRO A 406 -30.95 -17.52 -2.12
N SER A 407 -31.81 -17.76 -1.14
CA SER A 407 -33.14 -18.37 -1.35
C SER A 407 -34.29 -17.38 -1.54
N ASN A 408 -34.15 -16.10 -1.18
CA ASN A 408 -35.26 -15.14 -1.22
C ASN A 408 -35.02 -13.91 -2.12
N TRP A 409 -33.86 -13.82 -2.80
CA TRP A 409 -33.47 -12.60 -3.51
C TRP A 409 -34.47 -12.19 -4.59
N GLU A 410 -35.00 -13.14 -5.37
CA GLU A 410 -35.97 -12.87 -6.45
C GLU A 410 -37.29 -12.30 -5.91
N ALA A 411 -37.80 -12.89 -4.82
CA ALA A 411 -39.04 -12.43 -4.19
C ALA A 411 -38.85 -11.06 -3.53
N SER A 412 -37.68 -10.81 -2.94
CA SER A 412 -37.34 -9.53 -2.29
C SER A 412 -37.22 -8.39 -3.31
N LEU A 413 -36.73 -8.66 -4.52
CA LEU A 413 -36.67 -7.67 -5.60
C LEU A 413 -38.04 -7.09 -5.96
N THR A 414 -39.09 -7.91 -5.96
CA THR A 414 -40.46 -7.45 -6.21
C THR A 414 -40.94 -6.45 -5.16
N GLN A 415 -40.54 -6.65 -3.89
CA GLN A 415 -40.87 -5.74 -2.80
C GLN A 415 -40.10 -4.42 -2.90
N ILE A 416 -38.85 -4.46 -3.36
CA ILE A 416 -38.01 -3.27 -3.53
C ILE A 416 -38.58 -2.35 -4.62
N ALA A 417 -39.05 -2.92 -5.73
CA ALA A 417 -39.55 -2.15 -6.87
C ALA A 417 -40.67 -1.16 -6.47
N ASN A 418 -41.61 -1.59 -5.62
CA ASN A 418 -42.72 -0.77 -5.13
C ASN A 418 -42.50 -0.26 -3.69
N GLY A 419 -41.29 -0.42 -3.16
CA GLY A 419 -40.94 -0.15 -1.78
C GLY A 419 -40.53 1.29 -1.49
N ALA A 420 -39.92 1.51 -0.32
CA ALA A 420 -39.42 2.82 0.09
C ALA A 420 -38.50 3.48 -0.95
N ASN A 421 -38.43 4.81 -0.92
CA ASN A 421 -37.60 5.60 -1.82
C ASN A 421 -36.11 5.50 -1.46
N ASP A 422 -35.77 5.58 -0.18
CA ASP A 422 -34.41 5.43 0.33
C ASP A 422 -34.28 4.05 0.98
N ILE A 423 -33.28 3.27 0.55
CA ILE A 423 -33.21 1.85 0.88
C ILE A 423 -31.78 1.39 1.20
N HIS A 424 -31.67 0.54 2.21
CA HIS A 424 -30.46 -0.23 2.47
C HIS A 424 -30.74 -1.71 2.23
N ILE A 425 -30.08 -2.28 1.22
CA ILE A 425 -30.13 -3.69 0.86
C ILE A 425 -28.92 -4.39 1.49
N CYS A 426 -29.18 -5.41 2.30
CA CYS A 426 -28.15 -6.27 2.85
C CYS A 426 -28.21 -7.64 2.21
N LEU A 427 -27.17 -7.96 1.44
CA LEU A 427 -26.95 -9.29 0.90
C LEU A 427 -26.23 -10.11 1.96
N GLN A 428 -26.89 -11.14 2.47
CA GLN A 428 -26.27 -12.10 3.36
C GLN A 428 -25.15 -12.87 2.64
N ALA A 429 -24.32 -13.56 3.43
CA ALA A 429 -23.30 -14.43 2.85
C ALA A 429 -23.97 -15.61 2.11
N GLY A 430 -23.35 -16.04 1.01
CA GLY A 430 -23.83 -17.13 0.17
C GLY A 430 -23.65 -16.88 -1.32
N ASN A 431 -23.89 -17.93 -2.09
CA ASN A 431 -23.84 -17.91 -3.55
C ASN A 431 -25.23 -17.63 -4.11
N TYR A 432 -25.40 -16.50 -4.79
CA TYR A 432 -26.62 -16.11 -5.47
C TYR A 432 -26.50 -16.46 -6.95
N THR A 433 -27.22 -17.49 -7.39
CA THR A 433 -27.35 -17.79 -8.82
C THR A 433 -28.39 -16.85 -9.42
N LEU A 434 -27.94 -15.88 -10.20
CA LEU A 434 -28.79 -14.84 -10.76
C LEU A 434 -29.31 -15.28 -12.14
N THR A 435 -30.62 -15.53 -12.22
CA THR A 435 -31.34 -15.79 -13.48
C THR A 435 -31.51 -14.51 -14.30
N ARG A 436 -31.50 -13.36 -13.62
CA ARG A 436 -31.55 -11.98 -14.13
C ARG A 436 -30.75 -11.07 -13.20
N PRO A 437 -30.28 -9.90 -13.66
CA PRO A 437 -29.59 -8.95 -12.79
C PRO A 437 -30.45 -8.56 -11.58
N ILE A 438 -29.81 -8.20 -10.47
CA ILE A 438 -30.47 -7.48 -9.38
C ILE A 438 -30.66 -6.05 -9.87
N GLU A 439 -31.87 -5.75 -10.35
CA GLU A 439 -32.24 -4.44 -10.88
C GLU A 439 -32.89 -3.55 -9.81
N ILE A 440 -32.28 -2.38 -9.56
CA ILE A 440 -32.81 -1.34 -8.66
C ILE A 440 -33.00 -0.06 -9.48
N LYS A 441 -34.23 0.44 -9.56
CA LYS A 441 -34.57 1.61 -10.39
C LYS A 441 -35.35 2.65 -9.59
N ASN A 442 -35.18 3.92 -9.96
CA ASN A 442 -36.00 5.05 -9.52
C ASN A 442 -36.09 5.19 -7.98
N LYS A 443 -34.92 5.29 -7.33
CA LYS A 443 -34.80 5.46 -5.87
C LYS A 443 -34.13 6.80 -5.52
N GLY A 444 -34.28 7.25 -4.28
CA GLY A 444 -33.52 8.38 -3.76
C GLY A 444 -32.10 7.92 -3.43
N HIS A 445 -31.87 7.56 -2.18
CA HIS A 445 -30.57 7.14 -1.67
C HIS A 445 -30.53 5.62 -1.45
N ILE A 446 -29.65 4.93 -2.17
CA ILE A 446 -29.50 3.47 -2.04
C ILE A 446 -28.13 3.09 -1.49
N LYS A 447 -28.14 2.10 -0.59
CA LYS A 447 -26.94 1.40 -0.12
C LYS A 447 -27.13 -0.10 -0.32
N ILE A 448 -26.13 -0.75 -0.89
CA ILE A 448 -26.05 -2.20 -1.03
C ILE A 448 -24.80 -2.66 -0.28
N THR A 449 -24.96 -3.56 0.67
CA THR A 449 -23.86 -4.09 1.48
C THR A 449 -23.91 -5.61 1.46
N GLY A 450 -22.78 -6.24 1.12
CA GLY A 450 -22.60 -7.68 1.30
C GLY A 450 -21.80 -8.02 2.55
N ALA A 451 -21.44 -9.29 2.66
CA ALA A 451 -20.64 -9.83 3.74
C ALA A 451 -19.16 -10.04 3.33
N GLY A 452 -18.62 -9.09 2.54
CA GLY A 452 -17.32 -9.21 1.88
C GLY A 452 -17.34 -10.24 0.75
N LEU A 453 -16.25 -11.00 0.59
CA LEU A 453 -16.17 -12.08 -0.40
C LEU A 453 -17.13 -13.25 -0.11
N GLY A 454 -17.79 -13.28 1.04
CA GLY A 454 -18.82 -14.27 1.38
C GLY A 454 -20.12 -14.07 0.62
N THR A 455 -20.47 -12.84 0.24
CA THR A 455 -21.59 -12.58 -0.68
C THR A 455 -21.09 -12.71 -2.11
N ARG A 456 -21.62 -13.67 -2.87
CA ARG A 456 -21.15 -13.96 -4.23
C ARG A 456 -22.31 -14.00 -5.22
N LEU A 457 -22.36 -13.01 -6.11
CA LEU A 457 -23.38 -12.90 -7.14
C LEU A 457 -22.87 -13.54 -8.44
N PHE A 458 -23.56 -14.57 -8.92
CA PHE A 458 -23.21 -15.32 -10.13
C PHE A 458 -24.30 -15.15 -11.18
N SER A 459 -24.10 -14.21 -12.08
CA SER A 459 -24.96 -14.05 -13.26
C SER A 459 -24.43 -14.93 -14.38
N SER A 460 -25.09 -16.04 -14.69
CA SER A 460 -24.62 -16.96 -15.75
C SER A 460 -25.00 -16.50 -17.15
N ASN A 461 -26.16 -15.87 -17.30
CA ASN A 461 -26.76 -15.56 -18.61
C ASN A 461 -27.05 -14.06 -18.83
N ALA A 462 -26.67 -13.18 -17.91
CA ALA A 462 -26.86 -11.74 -18.07
C ALA A 462 -25.53 -10.97 -18.01
N GLU A 463 -25.53 -9.79 -18.63
CA GLU A 463 -24.37 -8.89 -18.74
C GLU A 463 -24.04 -8.15 -17.44
N ALA A 464 -24.99 -8.06 -16.52
CA ALA A 464 -24.81 -7.46 -15.20
C ALA A 464 -25.22 -8.44 -14.10
N ALA A 465 -24.56 -8.32 -12.95
CA ALA A 465 -25.04 -8.90 -11.69
C ALA A 465 -25.83 -7.86 -10.89
N LEU A 466 -25.39 -6.60 -10.92
CA LEU A 466 -26.05 -5.45 -10.31
C LEU A 466 -26.34 -4.40 -11.37
N TRP A 467 -27.61 -4.01 -11.48
CA TRP A 467 -28.07 -2.95 -12.39
C TRP A 467 -28.81 -1.89 -11.59
N ILE A 468 -28.29 -0.67 -11.58
CA ILE A 468 -28.84 0.43 -10.79
C ILE A 468 -29.14 1.59 -11.75
N GLU A 469 -30.34 2.15 -11.67
CA GLU A 469 -30.80 3.15 -12.64
C GLU A 469 -31.61 4.27 -11.97
N ASN A 470 -31.41 5.52 -12.43
CA ASN A 470 -32.18 6.68 -12.01
C ASN A 470 -32.24 6.85 -10.48
N CYS A 471 -31.11 6.67 -9.79
CA CYS A 471 -31.02 6.84 -8.35
C CYS A 471 -30.29 8.14 -7.98
N GLN A 472 -30.73 8.87 -6.95
CA GLN A 472 -30.05 10.10 -6.52
C GLN A 472 -28.62 9.80 -6.03
N SER A 473 -28.45 8.83 -5.11
CA SER A 473 -27.13 8.37 -4.69
C SER A 473 -27.06 6.85 -4.56
N VAL A 474 -25.89 6.28 -4.84
CA VAL A 474 -25.62 4.85 -4.82
C VAL A 474 -24.37 4.56 -4.03
N VAL A 475 -24.46 3.65 -3.05
CA VAL A 475 -23.29 3.06 -2.38
C VAL A 475 -23.35 1.55 -2.55
N VAL A 476 -22.29 0.94 -3.09
CA VAL A 476 -22.14 -0.53 -3.16
C VAL A 476 -20.84 -0.95 -2.51
N ARG A 477 -20.93 -1.89 -1.56
CA ARG A 477 -19.75 -2.32 -0.82
C ARG A 477 -19.76 -3.77 -0.34
N ASP A 478 -18.55 -4.27 -0.08
CA ASP A 478 -18.29 -5.52 0.62
C ASP A 478 -18.97 -6.73 -0.05
N LEU A 479 -18.79 -6.93 -1.36
CA LEU A 479 -19.35 -8.08 -2.08
C LEU A 479 -18.46 -8.58 -3.21
N TYR A 480 -18.69 -9.83 -3.64
CA TYR A 480 -18.20 -10.37 -4.90
C TYR A 480 -19.32 -10.47 -5.93
N ALA A 481 -19.03 -10.15 -7.19
CA ALA A 481 -19.94 -10.44 -8.30
C ALA A 481 -19.20 -10.82 -9.59
N GLN A 482 -19.84 -11.64 -10.41
CA GLN A 482 -19.39 -11.97 -11.75
C GLN A 482 -20.57 -12.08 -12.73
N ASN A 483 -20.31 -11.73 -13.99
CA ASN A 483 -21.19 -12.00 -15.12
C ASN A 483 -20.61 -13.12 -16.01
N GLY A 484 -21.50 -13.84 -16.69
CA GLY A 484 -21.19 -15.00 -17.52
C GLY A 484 -21.51 -14.79 -19.00
N SER A 485 -22.19 -13.70 -19.35
CA SER A 485 -22.52 -13.33 -20.72
C SER A 485 -22.02 -11.92 -21.04
N ALA A 486 -21.65 -11.71 -22.30
CA ALA A 486 -21.27 -10.42 -22.86
C ALA A 486 -22.25 -10.05 -23.97
N LYS A 487 -22.43 -8.75 -24.22
CA LYS A 487 -23.24 -8.23 -25.32
C LYS A 487 -22.70 -8.71 -26.66
N SER A 488 -23.58 -8.88 -27.66
CA SER A 488 -23.16 -9.15 -29.04
C SER A 488 -22.33 -7.96 -29.58
N PRO A 489 -21.20 -8.18 -30.27
CA PRO A 489 -20.38 -7.11 -30.86
C PRO A 489 -21.14 -6.19 -31.84
N GLN A 490 -22.31 -6.62 -32.33
CA GLN A 490 -23.13 -5.89 -33.30
C GLN A 490 -24.08 -4.85 -32.65
N SER A 491 -24.26 -4.90 -31.33
CA SER A 491 -25.09 -3.94 -30.60
C SER A 491 -24.36 -2.60 -30.50
N LYS A 492 -24.99 -1.51 -30.96
CA LYS A 492 -24.47 -0.12 -30.84
C LYS A 492 -24.78 0.54 -29.49
N GLU A 493 -25.26 -0.22 -28.51
CA GLU A 493 -25.55 0.29 -27.16
C GLU A 493 -24.30 0.38 -26.28
N HIS A 494 -24.37 1.15 -25.19
CA HIS A 494 -23.24 1.30 -24.26
C HIS A 494 -22.87 0.00 -23.54
N LEU A 495 -21.59 -0.12 -23.17
CA LEU A 495 -21.02 -1.30 -22.53
C LEU A 495 -21.50 -1.43 -21.08
N GLN A 496 -22.01 -2.61 -20.74
CA GLN A 496 -22.49 -2.92 -19.40
C GLN A 496 -21.36 -3.46 -18.53
N GLY A 497 -21.41 -3.11 -17.26
CA GLY A 497 -20.52 -3.62 -16.23
C GLY A 497 -21.16 -4.77 -15.45
N THR A 498 -20.35 -5.65 -14.87
CA THR A 498 -20.80 -6.60 -13.82
C THR A 498 -21.58 -5.85 -12.73
N LEU A 499 -21.13 -4.64 -12.39
CA LEU A 499 -21.88 -3.63 -11.66
C LEU A 499 -22.09 -2.42 -12.58
N SER A 500 -23.34 -2.04 -12.82
CA SER A 500 -23.68 -0.85 -13.62
C SER A 500 -24.55 0.13 -12.84
N ALA A 501 -24.20 1.42 -12.90
CA ALA A 501 -24.99 2.52 -12.37
C ALA A 501 -25.29 3.54 -13.48
N TYR A 502 -26.55 3.64 -13.88
CA TYR A 502 -27.02 4.52 -14.95
C TYR A 502 -27.81 5.70 -14.42
N ASN A 503 -27.49 6.90 -14.90
CA ASN A 503 -28.23 8.13 -14.59
C ASN A 503 -28.34 8.39 -13.08
N CYS A 504 -27.25 8.14 -12.35
CA CYS A 504 -27.17 8.35 -10.91
C CYS A 504 -26.30 9.59 -10.61
N GLN A 505 -26.73 10.47 -9.70
CA GLN A 505 -26.01 11.73 -9.43
C GLN A 505 -24.75 11.51 -8.59
N GLU A 506 -24.81 10.60 -7.61
CA GLU A 506 -23.65 10.21 -6.81
C GLU A 506 -23.48 8.68 -6.81
N VAL A 507 -22.26 8.20 -7.08
CA VAL A 507 -21.94 6.77 -7.09
C VAL A 507 -20.66 6.52 -6.31
N THR A 508 -20.76 5.72 -5.26
CA THR A 508 -19.63 5.21 -4.48
C THR A 508 -19.58 3.69 -4.56
N VAL A 509 -18.43 3.15 -4.97
CA VAL A 509 -18.17 1.71 -4.95
C VAL A 509 -16.90 1.46 -4.14
N GLU A 510 -16.98 0.63 -3.11
CA GLU A 510 -15.85 0.40 -2.21
C GLU A 510 -15.73 -1.06 -1.75
N ASN A 511 -14.50 -1.57 -1.63
CA ASN A 511 -14.22 -2.91 -1.10
C ASN A 511 -14.97 -4.05 -1.82
N VAL A 512 -15.20 -3.92 -3.12
CA VAL A 512 -15.84 -4.99 -3.93
C VAL A 512 -14.80 -5.77 -4.74
N SER A 513 -15.12 -7.03 -5.02
CA SER A 513 -14.39 -7.85 -5.97
C SER A 513 -15.28 -8.19 -7.16
N LEU A 514 -14.94 -7.71 -8.35
CA LEU A 514 -15.77 -7.90 -9.54
C LEU A 514 -14.98 -8.58 -10.64
N ARG A 515 -15.61 -9.54 -11.31
CA ARG A 515 -15.07 -10.17 -12.50
C ARG A 515 -16.01 -9.94 -13.67
N CYS A 516 -15.47 -9.59 -14.83
CA CYS A 516 -16.27 -9.55 -16.05
C CYS A 516 -15.87 -10.65 -17.05
N VAL A 517 -16.81 -11.06 -17.88
CA VAL A 517 -16.67 -12.11 -18.90
C VAL A 517 -15.50 -11.85 -19.87
N THR A 518 -15.06 -12.88 -20.60
CA THR A 518 -14.07 -12.76 -21.68
C THR A 518 -14.75 -12.74 -23.04
N ASN A 519 -14.28 -11.92 -23.98
CA ASN A 519 -14.78 -11.91 -25.34
C ASN A 519 -13.66 -11.47 -26.30
N SER A 520 -13.71 -11.88 -27.58
CA SER A 520 -12.74 -11.46 -28.60
C SER A 520 -12.88 -9.98 -28.99
N GLU A 521 -13.97 -9.34 -28.61
CA GLU A 521 -14.28 -7.92 -28.80
C GLU A 521 -14.57 -7.22 -27.47
N LYS A 522 -14.51 -5.89 -27.47
CA LYS A 522 -14.80 -5.05 -26.29
C LYS A 522 -16.31 -4.98 -26.06
N THR A 523 -16.84 -5.78 -25.14
CA THR A 523 -18.30 -5.96 -24.95
C THR A 523 -18.78 -5.85 -23.49
N ALA A 524 -17.87 -5.77 -22.52
CA ALA A 524 -18.17 -5.68 -21.09
C ALA A 524 -17.15 -4.85 -20.29
N ALA A 525 -17.55 -4.42 -19.10
CA ALA A 525 -16.70 -3.82 -18.07
C ALA A 525 -16.86 -4.53 -16.71
N CYS A 526 -15.98 -4.30 -15.74
CA CYS A 526 -16.27 -4.71 -14.36
C CYS A 526 -17.23 -3.71 -13.70
N ILE A 527 -16.96 -2.40 -13.84
CA ILE A 527 -17.85 -1.32 -13.40
C ILE A 527 -18.13 -0.37 -14.56
N THR A 528 -19.41 -0.06 -14.77
CA THR A 528 -19.85 1.04 -15.63
C THR A 528 -20.61 2.07 -14.81
N VAL A 529 -20.22 3.34 -14.90
CA VAL A 529 -21.03 4.48 -14.46
C VAL A 529 -21.25 5.40 -15.65
N SER A 530 -22.49 5.67 -15.99
CA SER A 530 -22.84 6.42 -17.21
C SER A 530 -24.20 7.11 -17.06
N PRO A 531 -24.51 8.17 -17.83
CA PRO A 531 -25.90 8.59 -18.00
C PRO A 531 -26.73 7.50 -18.68
N LEU A 532 -28.07 7.62 -18.59
CA LEU A 532 -28.99 6.73 -19.30
C LEU A 532 -28.95 7.03 -20.79
N GLN A 533 -28.98 5.99 -21.62
CA GLN A 533 -29.18 6.14 -23.06
C GLN A 533 -30.66 6.44 -23.33
N ILE A 534 -30.96 7.59 -23.92
CA ILE A 534 -32.33 8.05 -24.21
C ILE A 534 -32.68 7.97 -25.71
N GLY A 535 -31.76 7.44 -26.53
CA GLY A 535 -31.95 7.17 -27.96
C GLY A 535 -30.64 6.69 -28.60
N PRO A 536 -30.65 6.35 -29.91
CA PRO A 536 -29.42 5.99 -30.62
C PRO A 536 -28.41 7.14 -30.60
N GLY A 537 -27.28 6.95 -29.91
CA GLY A 537 -26.23 7.96 -29.79
C GLY A 537 -26.53 9.12 -28.81
N ASN A 538 -27.68 9.13 -28.14
CA ASN A 538 -28.08 10.20 -27.23
C ASN A 538 -28.07 9.74 -25.77
N LEU A 539 -27.34 10.47 -24.93
CA LEU A 539 -27.27 10.27 -23.48
C LEU A 539 -28.09 11.33 -22.75
N SER A 540 -28.65 10.94 -21.61
CA SER A 540 -29.18 11.86 -20.59
C SER A 540 -28.10 12.87 -20.17
N THR A 541 -28.53 14.07 -19.77
CA THR A 541 -27.66 15.18 -19.38
C THR A 541 -27.17 15.10 -17.93
N THR A 542 -27.54 14.05 -17.19
CA THR A 542 -27.10 13.85 -15.81
C THR A 542 -25.58 13.79 -15.71
N GLU A 543 -25.00 14.64 -14.87
CA GLU A 543 -23.59 14.60 -14.52
C GLU A 543 -23.40 13.86 -13.18
N SER A 544 -22.47 12.91 -13.12
CA SER A 544 -22.26 12.09 -11.91
C SER A 544 -21.02 12.53 -11.11
N THR A 545 -21.10 12.48 -9.78
CA THR A 545 -19.95 12.44 -8.87
C THR A 545 -19.64 10.98 -8.53
N VAL A 546 -18.44 10.52 -8.86
CA VAL A 546 -18.06 9.11 -8.79
C VAL A 546 -16.85 8.91 -7.87
N ARG A 547 -16.95 7.97 -6.94
CA ARG A 547 -15.84 7.49 -6.10
C ARG A 547 -15.73 5.98 -6.19
N ILE A 548 -14.58 5.48 -6.63
CA ILE A 548 -14.30 4.04 -6.68
C ILE A 548 -13.00 3.78 -5.94
N GLN A 549 -13.07 3.02 -4.84
CA GLN A 549 -11.92 2.83 -3.95
C GLN A 549 -11.76 1.41 -3.43
N ASN A 550 -10.51 0.97 -3.24
CA ASN A 550 -10.20 -0.31 -2.59
C ASN A 550 -10.85 -1.54 -3.25
N CYS A 551 -11.14 -1.49 -4.55
CA CYS A 551 -11.77 -2.59 -5.29
C CYS A 551 -10.72 -3.53 -5.93
N ASN A 552 -11.06 -4.82 -6.07
CA ASN A 552 -10.30 -5.77 -6.89
C ASN A 552 -11.13 -6.15 -8.13
N LEU A 553 -10.68 -5.71 -9.31
CA LEU A 553 -11.38 -5.87 -10.58
C LEU A 553 -10.61 -6.82 -11.49
N GLU A 554 -11.32 -7.81 -12.00
CA GLU A 554 -10.78 -8.89 -12.82
C GLU A 554 -11.44 -8.87 -14.19
N PRO A 555 -11.03 -7.95 -15.09
CA PRO A 555 -11.54 -7.94 -16.44
C PRO A 555 -11.12 -9.18 -17.24
N GLY A 556 -12.00 -9.66 -18.11
CA GLY A 556 -11.66 -10.70 -19.08
C GLY A 556 -10.81 -10.20 -20.24
N ASP A 557 -10.39 -11.12 -21.11
CA ASP A 557 -9.71 -10.81 -22.37
C ASP A 557 -10.48 -9.70 -23.11
N ARG A 558 -9.76 -8.65 -23.50
CA ARG A 558 -10.26 -7.48 -24.24
C ARG A 558 -11.44 -6.74 -23.59
N GLN A 559 -11.67 -6.90 -22.30
CA GLN A 559 -12.69 -6.14 -21.58
C GLN A 559 -12.11 -4.93 -20.85
N ILE A 560 -12.98 -4.16 -20.19
CA ILE A 560 -12.60 -2.97 -19.43
C ILE A 560 -12.65 -3.26 -17.92
N GLY A 561 -11.70 -2.72 -17.15
CA GLY A 561 -11.84 -2.65 -15.70
C GLY A 561 -12.93 -1.66 -15.28
N LEU A 562 -12.67 -0.36 -15.47
CA LEU A 562 -13.56 0.74 -15.11
C LEU A 562 -13.95 1.58 -16.34
N LEU A 563 -15.25 1.81 -16.52
CA LEU A 563 -15.79 2.68 -17.56
C LEU A 563 -16.65 3.78 -16.95
N LEU A 564 -16.15 5.02 -16.96
CA LEU A 564 -16.84 6.20 -16.48
C LEU A 564 -17.20 7.12 -17.66
N ILE A 565 -18.49 7.32 -17.91
CA ILE A 565 -18.99 8.19 -18.97
C ILE A 565 -19.65 9.43 -18.33
N ASN A 566 -19.29 10.62 -18.80
CA ASN A 566 -19.79 11.91 -18.31
C ASN A 566 -19.69 12.14 -16.78
N PRO A 567 -18.59 11.76 -16.09
CA PRO A 567 -18.45 12.14 -14.70
C PRO A 567 -18.21 13.65 -14.59
N ARG A 568 -18.98 14.38 -13.78
CA ARG A 568 -18.60 15.73 -13.37
C ARG A 568 -17.32 15.67 -12.55
N TYR A 569 -17.31 14.77 -11.57
CA TYR A 569 -16.22 14.51 -10.65
C TYR A 569 -15.95 13.01 -10.61
N ALA A 570 -14.69 12.60 -10.74
CA ALA A 570 -14.31 11.19 -10.61
C ALA A 570 -13.05 11.06 -9.75
N GLN A 571 -13.12 10.29 -8.68
CA GLN A 571 -11.95 9.82 -7.93
C GLN A 571 -11.90 8.30 -7.98
N VAL A 572 -10.81 7.77 -8.53
CA VAL A 572 -10.52 6.34 -8.61
C VAL A 572 -9.22 6.10 -7.86
N ASP A 573 -9.31 5.51 -6.66
CA ASP A 573 -8.20 5.44 -5.71
C ASP A 573 -7.93 4.03 -5.17
N ASN A 574 -6.68 3.61 -5.12
CA ASN A 574 -6.25 2.36 -4.48
C ASN A 574 -7.01 1.11 -4.96
N ASN A 575 -7.31 1.01 -6.26
CA ASN A 575 -7.93 -0.16 -6.86
C ASN A 575 -6.89 -1.07 -7.51
N ARG A 576 -7.14 -2.39 -7.48
CA ARG A 576 -6.37 -3.40 -8.21
C ARG A 576 -7.16 -3.88 -9.42
N ILE A 577 -6.65 -3.71 -10.62
CA ILE A 577 -7.31 -4.06 -11.88
C ILE A 577 -6.40 -5.00 -12.66
N VAL A 578 -6.72 -6.29 -12.70
CA VAL A 578 -5.83 -7.31 -13.28
C VAL A 578 -6.60 -8.26 -14.17
N ALA A 579 -6.22 -8.34 -15.44
CA ALA A 579 -6.86 -9.28 -16.35
C ALA A 579 -6.60 -10.73 -15.89
N PHE A 580 -7.66 -11.48 -15.60
CA PHE A 580 -7.54 -12.77 -14.90
C PHE A 580 -7.01 -13.91 -15.79
N GLN A 581 -6.98 -13.73 -17.11
CA GLN A 581 -6.42 -14.69 -18.04
C GLN A 581 -4.97 -14.33 -18.37
N SER A 582 -4.04 -15.20 -17.97
CA SER A 582 -2.63 -15.04 -18.31
C SER A 582 -2.43 -15.04 -19.82
N GLY A 583 -1.69 -14.06 -20.35
CA GLY A 583 -1.40 -13.92 -21.78
C GLY A 583 -2.50 -13.23 -22.61
N ASN A 584 -3.68 -13.02 -22.04
CA ASN A 584 -4.81 -12.33 -22.67
C ASN A 584 -5.09 -11.03 -21.93
N PRO A 585 -4.51 -9.90 -22.37
CA PRO A 585 -4.65 -8.65 -21.67
C PRO A 585 -6.08 -8.11 -21.75
N ALA A 586 -6.51 -7.41 -20.70
CA ALA A 586 -7.68 -6.55 -20.77
C ALA A 586 -7.48 -5.49 -21.85
N PHE A 587 -8.57 -4.99 -22.45
CA PHE A 587 -8.44 -3.93 -23.45
C PHE A 587 -8.03 -2.61 -22.79
N GLN A 588 -8.69 -2.25 -21.70
CA GLN A 588 -8.48 -1.00 -20.96
C GLN A 588 -8.58 -1.24 -19.45
N GLY A 589 -7.68 -0.65 -18.66
CA GLY A 589 -7.77 -0.64 -17.21
C GLY A 589 -8.85 0.33 -16.73
N ILE A 590 -8.61 1.64 -16.91
CA ILE A 590 -9.50 2.72 -16.49
C ILE A 590 -9.83 3.60 -17.70
N VAL A 591 -11.12 3.89 -17.89
CA VAL A 591 -11.61 4.75 -18.95
C VAL A 591 -12.46 5.87 -18.37
N VAL A 592 -12.15 7.11 -18.73
CA VAL A 592 -13.00 8.27 -18.52
C VAL A 592 -13.30 8.89 -19.88
N ALA A 593 -14.58 8.93 -20.26
CA ALA A 593 -14.99 9.36 -21.58
C ALA A 593 -16.33 10.10 -21.60
N GLY A 594 -16.76 10.48 -22.80
CA GLY A 594 -18.02 11.20 -23.05
C GLY A 594 -17.79 12.67 -23.34
N THR A 595 -18.75 13.52 -22.99
CA THR A 595 -18.74 14.96 -23.25
C THR A 595 -18.42 15.81 -22.01
N ILE A 596 -18.38 15.22 -20.81
CA ILE A 596 -18.20 15.92 -19.54
C ILE A 596 -17.12 15.24 -18.69
N ALA A 597 -16.16 16.03 -18.19
CA ALA A 597 -15.15 15.62 -17.22
C ALA A 597 -14.54 16.84 -16.50
N LYS A 598 -15.07 17.30 -15.36
CA LYS A 598 -14.56 18.55 -14.73
C LYS A 598 -13.34 18.34 -13.84
N ASP A 599 -13.40 17.44 -12.86
CA ASP A 599 -12.23 17.09 -12.04
C ASP A 599 -12.11 15.56 -11.92
N VAL A 600 -11.02 15.03 -12.47
CA VAL A 600 -10.73 13.60 -12.56
C VAL A 600 -9.43 13.32 -11.83
N ARG A 601 -9.46 12.36 -10.90
CA ARG A 601 -8.34 11.93 -10.07
C ARG A 601 -8.19 10.43 -10.14
N ILE A 602 -7.09 9.98 -10.74
CA ILE A 602 -6.72 8.56 -10.82
C ILE A 602 -5.48 8.37 -9.94
N LEU A 603 -5.67 7.80 -8.75
CA LEU A 603 -4.69 7.81 -7.67
C LEU A 603 -4.34 6.38 -7.22
N ASN A 604 -3.06 6.08 -7.01
CA ASN A 604 -2.61 4.87 -6.31
C ASN A 604 -3.16 3.53 -6.83
N ASN A 605 -3.63 3.46 -8.08
CA ASN A 605 -4.20 2.23 -8.63
C ASN A 605 -3.08 1.31 -9.14
N THR A 606 -3.30 -0.01 -9.03
CA THR A 606 -2.48 -1.03 -9.68
C THR A 606 -3.24 -1.62 -10.86
N ILE A 607 -2.74 -1.45 -12.07
CA ILE A 607 -3.31 -2.00 -13.30
C ILE A 607 -2.29 -2.98 -13.87
N GLU A 608 -2.67 -4.25 -14.04
CA GLU A 608 -1.80 -5.27 -14.60
C GLU A 608 -2.43 -6.00 -15.79
N ASN A 609 -1.57 -6.39 -16.73
CA ASN A 609 -1.97 -7.13 -17.93
C ASN A 609 -3.09 -6.42 -18.72
N ALA A 610 -2.94 -5.12 -18.98
CA ALA A 610 -3.87 -4.35 -19.80
C ALA A 610 -3.19 -3.84 -21.08
N ARG A 611 -3.91 -3.79 -22.20
CA ARG A 611 -3.38 -3.24 -23.45
C ARG A 611 -3.32 -1.70 -23.42
N GLN A 612 -4.25 -1.08 -22.71
CA GLN A 612 -4.27 0.34 -22.38
C GLN A 612 -4.45 0.46 -20.86
N GLY A 613 -3.56 1.19 -20.19
CA GLY A 613 -3.65 1.35 -18.73
C GLY A 613 -4.79 2.27 -18.34
N VAL A 614 -4.55 3.57 -18.49
CA VAL A 614 -5.50 4.66 -18.21
C VAL A 614 -5.79 5.41 -19.52
N HIS A 615 -7.07 5.57 -19.84
CA HIS A 615 -7.53 6.26 -21.05
C HIS A 615 -8.54 7.34 -20.69
N ILE A 616 -8.17 8.61 -20.88
CA ILE A 616 -8.99 9.75 -20.49
C ILE A 616 -9.16 10.66 -21.69
N GLY A 617 -10.37 10.79 -22.20
CA GLY A 617 -10.63 11.63 -23.37
C GLY A 617 -12.11 11.98 -23.52
N VAL A 618 -12.38 13.27 -23.70
CA VAL A 618 -13.73 13.77 -23.99
C VAL A 618 -13.89 14.07 -25.48
N SER A 619 -15.07 13.80 -26.02
CA SER A 619 -15.42 14.00 -27.42
C SER A 619 -16.92 14.14 -27.61
N GLN A 620 -17.34 14.91 -28.60
CA GLN A 620 -18.71 14.96 -29.10
C GLN A 620 -18.79 14.35 -30.50
N GLN A 621 -19.87 13.62 -30.79
CA GLN A 621 -20.14 13.11 -32.13
C GLN A 621 -20.97 14.13 -32.90
N GLU A 622 -20.31 15.05 -33.62
CA GLU A 622 -20.98 16.02 -34.50
C GLU A 622 -20.48 15.87 -35.94
N SER A 623 -21.37 16.15 -36.90
CA SER A 623 -21.08 16.10 -38.34
C SER A 623 -20.18 17.25 -38.83
N SER A 624 -19.95 18.27 -38.01
CA SER A 624 -19.00 19.37 -38.24
C SER A 624 -18.15 19.60 -36.99
N ARG A 625 -16.92 20.12 -37.14
CA ARG A 625 -16.00 20.36 -36.00
C ARG A 625 -16.53 21.49 -35.10
N GLY A 626 -17.31 21.14 -34.08
CA GLY A 626 -17.68 22.05 -32.99
C GLY A 626 -16.48 22.48 -32.12
N SER A 627 -16.74 23.31 -31.11
CA SER A 627 -15.69 23.73 -30.15
C SER A 627 -15.16 22.52 -29.38
N PRO A 628 -13.84 22.42 -29.13
CA PRO A 628 -13.29 21.29 -28.41
C PRO A 628 -13.84 21.24 -26.98
N LEU A 629 -14.22 20.03 -26.56
CA LEU A 629 -14.53 19.72 -25.17
C LEU A 629 -13.23 19.52 -24.39
N TYR A 630 -13.24 19.84 -23.09
CA TYR A 630 -12.07 19.74 -22.23
C TYR A 630 -12.35 18.95 -20.97
N ILE A 631 -11.32 18.28 -20.49
CA ILE A 631 -11.19 17.94 -19.08
C ILE A 631 -10.69 19.19 -18.35
N ASP A 632 -11.38 19.70 -17.32
CA ASP A 632 -10.97 20.95 -16.68
C ASP A 632 -9.73 20.75 -15.78
N ASN A 633 -9.78 19.77 -14.86
CA ASN A 633 -8.69 19.42 -13.95
C ASN A 633 -8.45 17.91 -13.97
N LEU A 634 -7.19 17.51 -14.15
CA LEU A 634 -6.79 16.11 -14.19
C LEU A 634 -5.58 15.84 -13.30
N LEU A 635 -5.69 14.84 -12.43
CA LEU A 635 -4.59 14.29 -11.65
C LEU A 635 -4.47 12.78 -11.94
N VAL A 636 -3.29 12.34 -12.39
CA VAL A 636 -2.95 10.92 -12.52
C VAL A 636 -1.69 10.68 -11.69
N LEU A 637 -1.85 10.20 -10.45
CA LEU A 637 -0.79 10.20 -9.45
C LEU A 637 -0.55 8.81 -8.84
N GLY A 638 0.71 8.42 -8.64
CA GLY A 638 1.05 7.26 -7.81
C GLY A 638 0.59 5.89 -8.36
N ASN A 639 0.19 5.79 -9.62
CA ASN A 639 -0.35 4.55 -10.16
C ASN A 639 0.78 3.60 -10.62
N THR A 640 0.58 2.30 -10.43
CA THR A 640 1.42 1.23 -11.00
C THR A 640 0.69 0.62 -12.19
N ILE A 641 1.24 0.70 -13.39
CA ILE A 641 0.57 0.33 -14.63
C ILE A 641 1.48 -0.60 -15.44
N GLN A 642 1.07 -1.84 -15.63
CA GLN A 642 1.69 -2.77 -16.56
C GLN A 642 0.84 -2.88 -17.83
N VAL A 643 1.41 -2.35 -18.92
CA VAL A 643 0.89 -2.53 -20.27
C VAL A 643 1.41 -3.85 -20.82
N ALA A 644 0.51 -4.69 -21.36
CA ALA A 644 0.87 -5.95 -21.99
C ALA A 644 0.34 -5.99 -23.43
N LEU A 645 1.22 -6.33 -24.38
CA LEU A 645 0.83 -6.57 -25.76
C LEU A 645 0.44 -8.04 -25.94
N PRO A 646 -0.65 -8.38 -26.64
CA PRO A 646 -1.01 -9.78 -26.87
C PRO A 646 0.04 -10.49 -27.75
N ASN A 647 0.26 -11.79 -27.54
CA ASN A 647 1.21 -12.60 -28.32
C ASN A 647 0.76 -12.85 -29.78
N GLN A 648 -0.40 -12.32 -30.20
CA GLN A 648 -0.95 -12.47 -31.54
C GLN A 648 -1.27 -11.09 -32.14
N SER A 649 -0.33 -10.53 -32.91
CA SER A 649 -0.53 -9.75 -34.14
C SER A 649 0.59 -8.73 -34.38
N ARG A 650 1.30 -8.88 -35.52
CA ARG A 650 2.17 -7.83 -36.09
C ARG A 650 1.38 -6.64 -36.66
N ARG A 651 0.04 -6.70 -36.68
CA ARG A 651 -0.85 -5.74 -37.38
C ARG A 651 -2.09 -5.29 -36.60
N SER A 652 -2.11 -5.37 -35.27
CA SER A 652 -3.17 -4.67 -34.50
C SER A 652 -2.92 -3.15 -34.58
N THR A 653 -3.66 -2.46 -35.44
CA THR A 653 -3.60 -1.00 -35.70
C THR A 653 -4.18 -0.12 -34.60
N GLY A 654 -4.74 -0.68 -33.53
CA GLY A 654 -5.33 0.12 -32.44
C GLY A 654 -4.27 0.70 -31.49
N GLN A 655 -4.63 1.83 -30.86
CA GLN A 655 -3.83 2.53 -29.84
C GLN A 655 -3.40 1.60 -28.68
N ARG A 656 -2.19 1.81 -28.16
CA ARG A 656 -1.59 1.08 -27.02
C ARG A 656 -0.83 2.11 -26.18
N HIS A 657 -1.21 2.30 -24.92
CA HIS A 657 -0.59 3.29 -24.05
C HIS A 657 -0.66 2.91 -22.58
N GLY A 658 0.30 3.38 -21.78
CA GLY A 658 0.19 3.36 -20.32
C GLY A 658 -0.85 4.34 -19.83
N ILE A 659 -0.68 5.62 -20.17
CA ILE A 659 -1.61 6.70 -19.86
C ILE A 659 -1.89 7.48 -21.14
N PHE A 660 -3.16 7.67 -21.49
CA PHE A 660 -3.59 8.57 -22.55
C PHE A 660 -4.45 9.71 -22.00
N VAL A 661 -4.15 10.93 -22.43
CA VAL A 661 -4.91 12.13 -22.10
C VAL A 661 -5.25 12.90 -23.37
N GLY A 662 -6.55 13.12 -23.57
CA GLY A 662 -7.11 13.96 -24.62
C GLY A 662 -7.04 15.46 -24.31
N ASN A 663 -8.00 16.22 -24.83
CA ASN A 663 -8.14 17.65 -24.54
C ASN A 663 -8.28 17.93 -23.04
N CYS A 664 -7.43 18.78 -22.47
CA CYS A 664 -7.46 19.09 -21.04
C CYS A 664 -6.87 20.46 -20.71
N ARG A 665 -7.52 21.22 -19.83
CA ARG A 665 -7.10 22.58 -19.45
C ARG A 665 -5.94 22.60 -18.44
N SER A 666 -5.92 21.64 -17.52
CA SER A 666 -5.00 21.64 -16.39
C SER A 666 -4.74 20.21 -15.92
N MET A 667 -3.56 19.67 -16.21
CA MET A 667 -3.19 18.29 -15.87
C MET A 667 -1.88 18.17 -15.08
N VAL A 668 -1.85 17.17 -14.20
CA VAL A 668 -0.63 16.68 -13.54
C VAL A 668 -0.59 15.16 -13.64
N ILE A 669 0.49 14.63 -14.21
CA ILE A 669 0.80 13.20 -14.29
C ILE A 669 2.11 12.98 -13.54
N GLU A 670 2.04 12.41 -12.35
CA GLU A 670 3.18 12.39 -11.43
C GLU A 670 3.32 11.11 -10.62
N ASN A 671 4.56 10.69 -10.36
CA ASN A 671 4.89 9.53 -9.53
C ASN A 671 4.23 8.22 -9.98
N ASN A 672 3.96 8.05 -11.29
CA ASN A 672 3.44 6.79 -11.82
C ASN A 672 4.57 5.85 -12.23
N TYR A 673 4.39 4.55 -12.02
CA TYR A 673 5.31 3.49 -12.43
C TYR A 673 4.68 2.70 -13.59
N LEU A 674 5.21 2.87 -14.80
CA LEU A 674 4.72 2.24 -16.02
C LEU A 674 5.69 1.17 -16.50
N THR A 675 5.17 -0.03 -16.75
CA THR A 675 5.93 -1.13 -17.33
C THR A 675 5.31 -1.57 -18.64
N LEU A 676 6.16 -1.95 -19.61
CA LEU A 676 5.73 -2.59 -20.84
C LEU A 676 6.20 -4.03 -20.89
N LYS A 677 5.25 -4.95 -21.07
CA LYS A 677 5.49 -6.37 -21.35
C LYS A 677 5.26 -6.65 -22.84
N ARG A 678 6.26 -7.25 -23.49
CA ARG A 678 6.24 -7.57 -24.92
C ARG A 678 6.44 -9.05 -25.16
N PHE A 679 6.12 -9.48 -26.37
CA PHE A 679 6.51 -10.79 -26.89
C PHE A 679 7.37 -10.59 -28.14
N THR A 680 8.16 -11.59 -28.52
CA THR A 680 8.97 -11.55 -29.75
C THR A 680 8.13 -11.20 -31.00
N SER A 681 6.87 -11.63 -31.03
CA SER A 681 5.91 -11.35 -32.12
C SER A 681 5.46 -9.88 -32.19
N THR A 682 5.56 -9.13 -31.08
CA THR A 682 5.16 -7.73 -30.92
C THR A 682 6.33 -6.80 -30.59
N ARG A 683 7.57 -7.27 -30.85
CA ARG A 683 8.81 -6.50 -30.64
C ARG A 683 8.74 -5.10 -31.23
N ASP A 684 8.30 -4.99 -32.49
CA ASP A 684 8.27 -3.73 -33.24
C ASP A 684 6.92 -3.00 -33.20
N ALA A 685 5.98 -3.48 -32.37
CA ALA A 685 4.67 -2.85 -32.27
C ALA A 685 4.76 -1.51 -31.55
N VAL A 686 4.12 -0.47 -32.09
CA VAL A 686 4.09 0.86 -31.46
C VAL A 686 3.35 0.78 -30.12
N ALA A 687 3.94 1.31 -29.06
CA ALA A 687 3.29 1.49 -27.76
C ALA A 687 3.84 2.74 -27.07
N TYR A 688 2.96 3.56 -26.50
CA TYR A 688 3.34 4.81 -25.84
C TYR A 688 3.30 4.66 -24.32
N GLY A 689 4.21 5.32 -23.60
CA GLY A 689 4.16 5.35 -22.15
C GLY A 689 3.04 6.27 -21.67
N ILE A 690 3.30 7.57 -21.74
CA ILE A 690 2.36 8.66 -21.50
C ILE A 690 2.12 9.37 -22.85
N ASP A 691 0.89 9.30 -23.37
CA ASP A 691 0.48 9.87 -24.67
C ASP A 691 -0.55 11.00 -24.44
N ILE A 692 -0.10 12.24 -24.60
CA ILE A 692 -0.93 13.44 -24.46
C ILE A 692 -1.22 13.97 -25.86
N TYR A 693 -2.49 14.04 -26.23
CA TYR A 693 -2.92 14.47 -27.56
C TYR A 693 -4.20 15.31 -27.50
N GLY A 694 -4.15 16.56 -27.96
CA GLY A 694 -5.35 17.38 -28.10
C GLY A 694 -5.12 18.86 -27.87
N PHE A 695 -6.21 19.57 -27.58
CA PHE A 695 -6.18 20.97 -27.15
C PHE A 695 -5.83 21.03 -25.66
N LEU A 696 -4.70 21.66 -25.34
CA LEU A 696 -4.15 21.73 -23.99
C LEU A 696 -4.27 23.16 -23.43
N GLY A 697 -4.54 23.25 -22.13
CA GLY A 697 -4.51 24.54 -21.42
C GLY A 697 -3.15 24.84 -20.78
N PRO A 698 -3.05 25.91 -19.98
CA PRO A 698 -1.77 26.48 -19.55
C PRO A 698 -0.97 25.59 -18.61
N ARG A 699 -1.60 24.62 -17.93
CA ARG A 699 -0.91 23.74 -16.97
C ARG A 699 -0.85 22.31 -17.48
N VAL A 700 0.34 21.90 -17.93
CA VAL A 700 0.66 20.50 -18.25
C VAL A 700 1.92 20.14 -17.47
N VAL A 701 1.80 19.27 -16.48
CA VAL A 701 2.93 18.79 -15.66
C VAL A 701 3.05 17.28 -15.79
N VAL A 702 4.21 16.80 -16.23
CA VAL A 702 4.55 15.37 -16.32
C VAL A 702 5.88 15.17 -15.61
N ARG A 703 5.88 14.64 -14.38
CA ARG A 703 7.11 14.55 -13.59
C ARG A 703 7.23 13.33 -12.71
N GLN A 704 8.46 12.93 -12.41
CA GLN A 704 8.74 11.84 -11.46
C GLN A 704 8.09 10.49 -11.83
N ASN A 705 7.71 10.30 -13.09
CA ASN A 705 7.21 9.01 -13.55
C ASN A 705 8.39 8.09 -13.88
N HIS A 706 8.23 6.79 -13.65
CA HIS A 706 9.19 5.77 -14.04
C HIS A 706 8.58 4.91 -15.13
N LEU A 707 9.23 4.86 -16.30
CA LEU A 707 8.82 4.04 -17.44
C LEU A 707 9.93 3.04 -17.78
N THR A 708 9.60 1.75 -17.82
CA THR A 708 10.59 0.69 -18.10
C THR A 708 9.98 -0.48 -18.89
N SER A 709 10.82 -1.29 -19.52
CA SER A 709 10.45 -2.62 -20.03
C SER A 709 10.48 -3.66 -18.90
N LEU A 710 9.65 -4.71 -18.99
CA LEU A 710 9.69 -5.87 -18.08
C LEU A 710 10.51 -7.05 -18.60
N ASP A 711 10.76 -7.07 -19.90
CA ASP A 711 11.44 -8.18 -20.58
C ASP A 711 12.74 -7.67 -21.21
N ASN A 712 13.63 -8.57 -21.67
CA ASN A 712 14.81 -8.20 -22.48
C ASN A 712 14.45 -7.72 -23.91
N LEU A 713 13.29 -7.06 -24.05
CA LEU A 713 12.74 -6.51 -25.28
C LEU A 713 12.61 -4.98 -25.12
N PRO A 714 12.58 -4.22 -26.23
CA PRO A 714 12.51 -2.77 -26.18
C PRO A 714 11.31 -2.27 -25.35
N GLY A 715 11.50 -1.18 -24.60
CA GLY A 715 10.44 -0.51 -23.85
C GLY A 715 9.40 0.19 -24.74
N PHE A 716 8.82 1.28 -24.22
CA PHE A 716 7.85 2.10 -24.95
C PHE A 716 8.52 2.75 -26.17
N THR A 717 7.80 2.79 -27.30
CA THR A 717 8.25 3.40 -28.56
C THR A 717 8.55 4.88 -28.36
N GLU A 718 7.64 5.58 -27.69
CA GLU A 718 7.91 6.88 -27.07
C GLU A 718 7.43 6.82 -25.62
N SER A 719 8.32 7.11 -24.67
CA SER A 719 7.98 7.05 -23.25
C SER A 719 7.04 8.17 -22.83
N ILE A 720 7.29 9.39 -23.32
CA ILE A 720 6.40 10.54 -23.11
C ILE A 720 6.24 11.21 -24.48
N ARG A 721 5.00 11.28 -24.95
CA ARG A 721 4.62 11.88 -26.21
C ARG A 721 3.61 12.98 -25.93
N LEU A 722 3.90 14.20 -26.40
CA LEU A 722 3.03 15.36 -26.26
C LEU A 722 2.78 15.96 -27.64
N ASN A 723 1.53 15.92 -28.09
CA ASN A 723 1.08 16.49 -29.36
C ASN A 723 -0.06 17.47 -29.11
N GLU A 724 0.29 18.75 -29.05
CA GLU A 724 -0.68 19.83 -28.90
C GLU A 724 -1.25 20.25 -30.27
N LEU A 725 -2.58 20.41 -30.36
CA LEU A 725 -3.23 20.87 -31.58
C LEU A 725 -3.17 22.40 -31.72
N PRO A 726 -3.07 22.95 -32.95
CA PRO A 726 -3.01 24.41 -33.18
C PRO A 726 -4.25 25.15 -32.64
N GLY A 727 -4.05 26.33 -32.04
CA GLY A 727 -5.13 27.21 -31.57
C GLY A 727 -5.33 27.28 -30.06
N THR A 728 -4.41 26.70 -29.29
CA THR A 728 -4.35 26.73 -27.82
C THR A 728 -3.54 27.93 -27.31
N THR A 729 -3.84 28.39 -26.10
CA THR A 729 -3.08 29.47 -25.44
C THR A 729 -1.82 28.89 -24.79
N GLY A 730 -0.72 28.82 -25.55
CA GLY A 730 0.66 28.73 -25.05
C GLY A 730 0.91 27.82 -23.85
N ALA A 731 0.54 26.54 -23.92
CA ALA A 731 0.95 25.58 -22.91
C ALA A 731 2.49 25.56 -22.84
N SER A 732 3.05 25.80 -21.65
CA SER A 732 4.47 25.57 -21.37
C SER A 732 4.57 24.27 -20.57
N PRO A 733 4.61 23.09 -21.23
CA PRO A 733 4.59 21.83 -20.52
C PRO A 733 5.85 21.66 -19.67
N LEU A 734 5.67 21.34 -18.39
CA LEU A 734 6.74 20.99 -17.48
C LEU A 734 6.91 19.47 -17.51
N ILE A 735 7.90 19.00 -18.27
CA ILE A 735 8.28 17.58 -18.34
C ILE A 735 9.64 17.42 -17.66
N GLU A 736 9.66 16.95 -16.41
CA GLU A 736 10.88 16.95 -15.59
C GLU A 736 11.03 15.70 -14.73
N ASN A 737 12.27 15.32 -14.40
CA ASN A 737 12.56 14.25 -13.44
C ASN A 737 11.87 12.90 -13.72
N ASN A 738 11.54 12.59 -14.99
CA ASN A 738 10.99 11.28 -15.37
C ASN A 738 12.15 10.29 -15.60
N PHE A 739 12.04 9.09 -15.04
CA PHE A 739 13.02 8.01 -15.17
C PHE A 739 12.59 7.09 -16.31
N ILE A 740 13.36 7.10 -17.40
CA ILE A 740 13.07 6.29 -18.59
C ILE A 740 14.19 5.26 -18.74
N ALA A 741 13.86 3.99 -18.51
CA ALA A 741 14.74 2.87 -18.79
C ALA A 741 14.37 2.23 -20.14
N PRO A 742 15.35 1.92 -21.00
CA PRO A 742 15.12 1.42 -22.35
C PRO A 742 14.46 0.04 -22.42
#